data_AF-A0AAX1YEJ0-F1
#
_entry.id   AF-A0AAX1YEJ0-F1
#
_cell.length_a   1.000
_cell.length_b   1.000
_cell.length_c   1.000
_cell.angle_alpha   90.00
_cell.angle_beta   90.00
_cell.angle_gamma   90.00
#
_symmetry.space_group_name_H-M   'P 1'
#
loop_
_entity.id
_entity.type
_entity.pdbx_description
1 polymer ?
#
loop_
_entity_poly.entity_id
_entity_poly.type
_entity_poly.pdbx_seq_one_letter_code
_entity_poly.pdbx_strand_id
1 'polypeptide(L)'
;MENKVRFKLHKVKKHWITIAASSLAIGASLIGLGQVGADEVKPETTAVISPENVVSDSNLETSASLITRTEVAPTSTVVENTSSAAVSTDTTPTNVATQPTETTATQPSNEADKKVETAQSSETATTDRGAEPATDKQNTNENKSEITEVSEHPLSGQEISITRGKFTSDDQGNWYYTKDGKNLTGWNNVEDREYYFQEDGKQVKGQFVEVNGKNYYLDDHTGMLLVNCYLDKDGKHYQIDENGVVTERTKLPTNITGGHFEANDEGEWSYITEQGEKLTGFQYVDGVELYFDKDGKQLKGQEITVDGKTYYLDQNTGALLKNSYRNWSEKQIISRYKTNYIYHTSYFNRDGIRATGLVKTAAGFIHYFDENGELLKNVAVNVGGTTYVFGERGRLARKSFIWDKVDFTFPENVNFYYGDEKGHAVKGLQTIDGYQLYFDKDGRQAKDKIVQIDGKTYYFDKTNGRMVKNQWASVNVGGISPASKDYRSYYLGNDGAAVTGWQDIDGKHLYFTDTGIYASNGIYSINGKNYLFEKGQLVKDAYGVVDKPGAKVRLKYTYRTNADGEVLTGKQIIDGTEYIFASDGQVVDGVVRYDGKLYLVKDSKIEKNYFGAFFSKNEILGGINFTGIYGTDENGVLLEGVQRSLDGQLHYFQPEVKSVDKPTWKEIDGKRYRLTKWYLPEHHADMYTTIILTNDTLKVDDKTYTIDNEGVATEFTAKNQFVRDDNWNWYYYDTDGKLLTGRQTIDGVQLYFDKNGKQVKGSLVDIDGDTYYFDKDSGVMWTNSSLTLNGMTYEIDDQGRVTSSLRNTFVQDKDGDWTYLKDKGQVATGWQTIDGIQLYFDGTGKQIKGERILIDGKYYYFDKNSGELLRNAFHSFSSYIHYFGNDGAQVFGWYTINGHRVYFKEDGLQAKDKVLSIDDNYYYFNQDGQLLVNGSAKSYNSLYLADSEGKLLSGWREIDGKTYYLDPSEKHYYYNRTASIDGKTYLFGSYAELLRNDTNYAYASDENGIVRTGFYRTDKGYLCYLEPRVISDYQPTWKEIDGKLYHFEKSTSLGKHLYGSPITTNATLEKDGKTYVIDENGVATEKVN
;
A
#
# COMPACT_ATOMS: atom_id res chain seq x y z
N MET A 1 39.14 56.38 53.49
CA MET A 1 37.92 57.22 53.48
C MET A 1 36.77 56.36 52.98
N GLU A 2 35.57 56.48 53.53
CA GLU A 2 34.38 55.84 52.95
C GLU A 2 33.97 56.55 51.65
N ASN A 3 33.33 55.83 50.73
CA ASN A 3 31.95 56.18 50.38
C ASN A 3 31.17 54.98 49.81
N LYS A 4 29.84 55.01 49.97
CA LYS A 4 28.93 53.89 49.67
C LYS A 4 28.30 54.05 48.28
N VAL A 5 28.12 52.94 47.58
CA VAL A 5 27.19 52.83 46.43
C VAL A 5 26.25 51.64 46.69
N ARG A 6 24.97 51.77 46.29
CA ARG A 6 23.92 50.79 46.57
C ARG A 6 23.66 49.86 45.38
N PHE A 7 23.37 48.59 45.64
CA PHE A 7 22.81 47.68 44.64
C PHE A 7 21.27 47.71 44.66
N LYS A 8 20.64 47.65 43.48
CA LYS A 8 19.25 47.21 43.32
C LYS A 8 19.26 45.74 42.89
N LEU A 9 18.70 44.84 43.71
CA LEU A 9 18.40 43.48 43.25
C LEU A 9 17.16 43.48 42.35
N HIS A 10 17.11 42.53 41.42
CA HIS A 10 15.86 41.97 40.88
C HIS A 10 15.83 40.48 41.19
N LYS A 11 14.64 39.90 41.36
CA LYS A 11 14.45 38.56 41.93
C LYS A 11 13.72 37.65 40.94
N VAL A 12 14.45 36.68 40.40
CA VAL A 12 13.89 35.53 39.66
C VAL A 12 14.04 34.27 40.54
N LYS A 13 13.27 33.22 40.27
CA LYS A 13 13.05 32.10 41.20
C LYS A 13 14.30 31.22 41.40
N LYS A 14 14.94 31.36 42.58
CA LYS A 14 15.84 30.39 43.24
C LYS A 14 16.92 29.73 42.35
N HIS A 15 18.09 30.37 42.23
CA HIS A 15 19.41 29.93 42.76
C HIS A 15 20.45 31.02 42.44
N TRP A 16 21.62 30.99 43.10
CA TRP A 16 22.73 31.92 42.83
C TRP A 16 23.87 31.19 42.12
N ILE A 17 24.37 31.72 40.99
CA ILE A 17 25.59 31.24 40.34
C ILE A 17 26.46 32.44 39.96
N THR A 18 27.72 32.42 40.37
CA THR A 18 28.73 33.44 40.04
C THR A 18 29.51 33.00 38.82
N ILE A 19 29.36 33.70 37.68
CA ILE A 19 30.15 33.43 36.48
C ILE A 19 31.46 34.23 36.55
N ALA A 20 32.57 33.54 36.78
CA ALA A 20 33.91 34.10 36.68
C ALA A 20 34.42 34.00 35.24
N ALA A 21 34.33 35.08 34.46
CA ALA A 21 34.84 35.13 33.10
C ALA A 21 36.37 35.39 33.08
N SER A 22 37.17 34.32 33.18
CA SER A 22 38.64 34.40 33.11
C SER A 22 39.15 34.46 31.66
N SER A 23 39.04 35.63 31.02
CA SER A 23 39.64 35.87 29.70
C SER A 23 41.17 36.04 29.81
N LEU A 24 41.93 35.00 29.44
CA LEU A 24 43.40 35.03 29.47
C LEU A 24 43.95 35.21 28.05
N ALA A 25 44.27 36.45 27.69
CA ALA A 25 44.89 36.80 26.42
C ALA A 25 46.42 36.88 26.55
N ILE A 26 47.13 36.25 25.62
CA ILE A 26 48.57 36.48 25.40
C ILE A 26 48.72 36.97 23.97
N GLY A 27 49.18 38.20 23.79
CA GLY A 27 49.27 38.87 22.49
C GLY A 27 50.71 39.11 22.02
N ALA A 28 50.85 39.48 20.76
CA ALA A 28 52.12 39.88 20.17
C ALA A 28 52.02 41.25 19.47
N SER A 29 52.46 42.29 20.18
CA SER A 29 53.23 43.42 19.65
C SER A 29 52.66 44.40 18.60
N LEU A 30 52.43 45.62 19.10
CA LEU A 30 53.08 46.90 18.69
C LEU A 30 52.37 47.95 17.81
N ILE A 31 52.48 49.20 18.31
CA ILE A 31 52.44 50.53 17.66
C ILE A 31 51.06 51.09 17.24
N GLY A 32 50.76 52.34 17.66
CA GLY A 32 49.92 53.26 16.85
C GLY A 32 48.95 54.20 17.57
N LEU A 33 49.47 55.27 18.16
CA LEU A 33 48.80 56.56 18.53
C LEU A 33 47.48 56.92 17.79
N GLY A 34 46.48 57.52 18.46
CA GLY A 34 45.36 58.18 17.76
C GLY A 34 44.14 58.62 18.57
N GLN A 35 44.21 59.81 19.18
CA GLN A 35 43.16 60.52 19.94
C GLN A 35 41.77 60.75 19.28
N VAL A 36 40.76 60.92 20.15
CA VAL A 36 39.62 61.90 20.08
C VAL A 36 38.48 61.67 19.08
N GLY A 37 37.26 62.00 19.51
CA GLY A 37 36.11 62.31 18.65
C GLY A 37 34.76 61.88 19.24
N ALA A 38 33.90 62.84 19.58
CA ALA A 38 32.52 62.61 20.00
C ALA A 38 31.53 63.37 19.08
N ASP A 39 30.25 63.30 19.43
CA ASP A 39 29.06 63.94 18.84
C ASP A 39 28.45 63.14 17.66
N GLU A 40 27.23 62.61 17.77
CA GLU A 40 25.91 63.30 17.87
C GLU A 40 25.56 64.13 16.63
N VAL A 41 24.48 63.72 15.94
CA VAL A 41 23.37 64.59 15.50
C VAL A 41 22.09 63.74 15.42
N LYS A 42 20.95 64.39 15.70
CA LYS A 42 19.54 63.90 15.84
C LYS A 42 18.65 64.77 14.92
N PRO A 43 17.29 64.71 14.95
CA PRO A 43 16.37 63.63 15.34
C PRO A 43 15.74 63.09 14.01
N GLU A 44 14.45 62.81 13.71
CA GLU A 44 13.09 62.79 14.32
C GLU A 44 12.39 61.48 13.85
N THR A 45 11.37 60.86 14.46
CA THR A 45 10.17 61.20 15.27
C THR A 45 8.89 61.63 14.54
N THR A 46 7.96 60.68 14.40
CA THR A 46 6.55 60.88 14.83
C THR A 46 5.91 59.55 15.26
N ALA A 47 4.96 59.60 16.19
CA ALA A 47 4.16 58.46 16.71
C ALA A 47 2.71 58.55 16.13
N VAL A 48 1.68 57.76 16.48
CA VAL A 48 1.37 56.83 17.60
C VAL A 48 0.64 55.57 17.03
N ILE A 49 -0.11 54.67 17.69
CA ILE A 49 -0.87 54.62 18.98
C ILE A 49 -0.93 53.16 19.52
N SER A 50 -1.62 52.94 20.64
CA SER A 50 -2.16 51.64 21.10
C SER A 50 -3.51 51.89 21.78
N PRO A 51 -4.45 50.92 21.81
CA PRO A 51 -4.73 50.17 23.07
C PRO A 51 -5.20 48.70 22.82
N GLU A 52 -5.37 47.78 23.78
CA GLU A 52 -4.85 47.57 25.16
C GLU A 52 -5.04 46.07 25.54
N ASN A 53 -4.69 45.66 26.77
CA ASN A 53 -4.84 44.28 27.27
C ASN A 53 -6.25 43.96 27.80
N VAL A 54 -6.61 42.67 27.79
CA VAL A 54 -7.56 42.07 28.75
C VAL A 54 -6.91 40.84 29.37
N VAL A 55 -7.03 40.69 30.69
CA VAL A 55 -6.47 39.57 31.49
C VAL A 55 -7.61 38.82 32.16
N SER A 56 -7.49 37.50 32.31
CA SER A 56 -8.38 36.69 33.16
C SER A 56 -7.64 35.44 33.66
N ASP A 57 -7.30 35.41 34.94
CA ASP A 57 -6.88 34.21 35.67
C ASP A 57 -8.11 33.45 36.20
N SER A 58 -8.11 32.11 36.16
CA SER A 58 -8.70 31.25 37.21
C SER A 58 -8.29 29.77 37.02
N ASN A 59 -8.36 29.01 38.12
CA ASN A 59 -7.98 27.58 38.21
C ASN A 59 -9.20 26.66 38.33
N LEU A 60 -9.02 25.36 38.04
CA LEU A 60 -9.83 24.19 38.47
C LEU A 60 -11.36 24.24 38.19
N GLU A 61 -11.98 23.25 37.56
CA GLU A 61 -12.14 21.88 38.07
C GLU A 61 -12.47 20.86 36.95
N THR A 62 -12.39 19.56 37.29
CA THR A 62 -12.93 18.46 36.51
C THR A 62 -14.40 18.20 36.85
N SER A 63 -15.26 18.08 35.83
CA SER A 63 -16.60 17.49 35.97
C SER A 63 -17.11 16.94 34.64
N ALA A 64 -18.04 16.00 34.70
CA ALA A 64 -18.38 15.10 33.59
C ALA A 64 -19.67 15.49 32.85
N SER A 65 -19.76 14.99 31.62
CA SER A 65 -21.00 14.70 30.86
C SER A 65 -21.91 15.87 30.46
N LEU A 66 -22.30 15.88 29.18
CA LEU A 66 -23.72 15.87 28.82
C LEU A 66 -23.94 15.37 27.38
N ILE A 67 -24.74 14.31 27.24
CA ILE A 67 -25.30 13.86 25.97
C ILE A 67 -26.69 14.49 25.85
N THR A 68 -26.97 15.20 24.76
CA THR A 68 -28.33 15.67 24.47
C THR A 68 -29.20 14.54 23.94
N ARG A 69 -30.20 14.13 24.72
CA ARG A 69 -31.23 13.15 24.37
C ARG A 69 -32.60 13.80 24.51
N THR A 70 -33.42 13.77 23.45
CA THR A 70 -34.81 14.23 23.51
C THR A 70 -35.68 13.17 24.21
N GLU A 71 -36.52 13.60 25.15
CA GLU A 71 -37.44 12.72 25.87
C GLU A 71 -38.77 12.49 25.13
N VAL A 72 -39.38 11.33 25.37
CA VAL A 72 -40.82 11.19 25.59
C VAL A 72 -41.01 10.25 26.79
N ALA A 73 -41.95 10.56 27.68
CA ALA A 73 -42.12 9.92 28.99
C ALA A 73 -43.41 9.04 29.05
N PRO A 74 -43.89 8.49 30.19
CA PRO A 74 -44.05 7.03 30.30
C PRO A 74 -45.46 6.57 30.72
N THR A 75 -45.66 5.26 30.95
CA THR A 75 -46.83 4.77 31.71
C THR A 75 -46.56 3.49 32.53
N SER A 76 -47.05 3.53 33.77
CA SER A 76 -47.10 2.59 34.90
C SER A 76 -46.94 1.06 34.72
N THR A 77 -46.00 0.49 35.51
CA THR A 77 -46.13 -0.54 36.60
C THR A 77 -47.30 -1.54 36.68
N VAL A 78 -47.10 -2.58 37.55
CA VAL A 78 -48.02 -3.68 37.99
C VAL A 78 -47.77 -5.01 37.21
N VAL A 79 -47.41 -6.17 37.82
CA VAL A 79 -47.17 -6.55 39.24
C VAL A 79 -46.22 -7.76 39.43
N GLU A 80 -46.01 -8.12 40.71
CA GLU A 80 -45.42 -9.33 41.36
C GLU A 80 -45.89 -10.73 40.84
N ASN A 81 -45.36 -11.91 41.23
CA ASN A 81 -44.77 -12.29 42.53
C ASN A 81 -43.86 -13.56 42.58
N THR A 82 -43.05 -13.66 43.67
CA THR A 82 -42.46 -14.84 44.37
C THR A 82 -41.73 -16.02 43.68
N SER A 83 -40.43 -16.14 44.05
CA SER A 83 -39.57 -17.31 44.39
C SER A 83 -40.16 -18.76 44.45
N SER A 84 -39.37 -19.84 44.25
CA SER A 84 -38.35 -20.33 45.23
C SER A 84 -37.68 -21.69 44.88
N ALA A 85 -36.56 -21.98 45.57
CA ALA A 85 -36.02 -23.30 46.01
C ALA A 85 -35.64 -24.46 45.03
N ALA A 86 -34.33 -24.63 44.85
CA ALA A 86 -33.49 -25.81 45.17
C ALA A 86 -33.79 -27.27 44.67
N VAL A 87 -32.78 -27.81 43.94
CA VAL A 87 -32.05 -29.10 44.14
C VAL A 87 -32.84 -30.41 44.42
N SER A 88 -32.77 -31.41 43.50
CA SER A 88 -31.98 -32.67 43.63
C SER A 88 -32.36 -33.77 42.60
N THR A 89 -31.40 -34.67 42.29
CA THR A 89 -31.46 -36.14 41.96
C THR A 89 -32.79 -36.83 41.53
N ASP A 90 -32.85 -37.88 40.70
CA ASP A 90 -31.87 -38.97 40.48
C ASP A 90 -32.17 -39.90 39.25
N THR A 91 -31.25 -40.83 38.98
CA THR A 91 -31.42 -42.17 38.32
C THR A 91 -31.74 -42.35 36.82
N THR A 92 -31.16 -43.42 36.27
CA THR A 92 -31.38 -44.10 34.97
C THR A 92 -31.68 -45.61 35.26
N PRO A 93 -31.66 -46.61 34.33
CA PRO A 93 -31.84 -46.69 32.86
C PRO A 93 -32.80 -47.83 32.38
N THR A 94 -32.80 -48.11 31.05
CA THR A 94 -33.00 -49.43 30.36
C THR A 94 -34.41 -50.03 30.11
N ASN A 95 -34.71 -50.41 28.84
CA ASN A 95 -34.68 -51.83 28.44
C ASN A 95 -34.73 -52.16 26.92
N VAL A 96 -34.17 -53.33 26.60
CA VAL A 96 -33.71 -53.93 25.32
C VAL A 96 -34.78 -54.67 24.48
N ALA A 97 -34.61 -54.74 23.14
CA ALA A 97 -35.00 -55.86 22.25
C ALA A 97 -34.26 -55.77 20.86
N THR A 98 -33.12 -56.44 20.62
CA THR A 98 -32.88 -57.79 20.01
C THR A 98 -33.05 -57.95 18.48
N GLN A 99 -32.05 -58.55 17.81
CA GLN A 99 -31.98 -58.88 16.36
C GLN A 99 -32.58 -60.27 16.01
N PRO A 100 -32.49 -60.73 14.74
CA PRO A 100 -31.41 -61.70 14.42
C PRO A 100 -30.67 -61.53 13.05
N THR A 101 -29.33 -61.39 13.12
CA THR A 101 -28.24 -62.20 12.52
C THR A 101 -28.43 -63.11 11.27
N GLU A 102 -27.47 -63.06 10.32
CA GLU A 102 -26.64 -64.18 9.75
C GLU A 102 -25.59 -63.61 8.72
N THR A 103 -24.25 -63.66 8.94
CA THR A 103 -23.20 -64.72 8.63
C THR A 103 -22.83 -64.92 7.14
N THR A 104 -21.58 -65.15 6.66
CA THR A 104 -20.19 -65.13 7.21
C THR A 104 -19.14 -65.10 6.05
N ALA A 105 -17.86 -64.83 6.34
CA ALA A 105 -16.66 -64.68 5.45
C ALA A 105 -16.18 -65.99 4.72
N THR A 106 -15.07 -66.10 3.92
CA THR A 106 -13.81 -65.32 3.73
C THR A 106 -13.00 -65.75 2.46
N GLN A 107 -12.31 -64.80 1.77
CA GLN A 107 -11.00 -64.94 1.03
C GLN A 107 -10.77 -66.05 -0.06
N PRO A 108 -9.58 -66.18 -0.76
CA PRO A 108 -8.32 -65.40 -0.81
C PRO A 108 -7.77 -65.01 -2.23
N SER A 109 -6.58 -64.38 -2.25
CA SER A 109 -5.55 -64.28 -3.34
C SER A 109 -5.85 -63.43 -4.60
N ASN A 110 -4.88 -62.93 -5.39
CA ASN A 110 -3.41 -63.19 -5.42
C ASN A 110 -2.58 -61.94 -5.88
N GLU A 111 -1.24 -62.01 -5.81
CA GLU A 111 -0.29 -60.93 -6.18
C GLU A 111 0.05 -60.84 -7.70
N ALA A 112 0.57 -59.69 -8.19
CA ALA A 112 1.98 -59.52 -8.65
C ALA A 112 2.25 -58.49 -9.79
N ASP A 113 3.24 -57.60 -9.53
CA ASP A 113 4.33 -57.12 -10.43
C ASP A 113 4.15 -56.23 -11.70
N LYS A 114 4.96 -55.16 -11.74
CA LYS A 114 5.75 -54.58 -12.89
C LYS A 114 5.01 -54.04 -14.14
N LYS A 115 5.49 -53.05 -14.91
CA LYS A 115 6.55 -52.01 -14.83
C LYS A 115 6.18 -50.95 -15.90
N VAL A 116 6.13 -49.64 -15.61
CA VAL A 116 7.19 -48.63 -15.88
C VAL A 116 7.43 -48.29 -17.37
N GLU A 117 7.07 -47.03 -17.73
CA GLU A 117 7.73 -46.13 -18.72
C GLU A 117 7.80 -46.54 -20.23
N THR A 118 7.90 -45.64 -21.22
CA THR A 118 7.87 -44.15 -21.27
C THR A 118 7.38 -43.65 -22.65
N ALA A 119 6.96 -42.37 -22.68
CA ALA A 119 7.19 -41.37 -23.74
C ALA A 119 6.71 -41.58 -25.20
N GLN A 120 6.10 -40.50 -25.73
CA GLN A 120 6.15 -40.02 -27.13
C GLN A 120 5.51 -40.88 -28.25
N SER A 121 5.12 -40.31 -29.40
CA SER A 121 4.62 -38.95 -29.73
C SER A 121 4.02 -38.95 -31.14
N SER A 122 3.49 -37.81 -31.57
CA SER A 122 3.53 -37.30 -32.96
C SER A 122 2.94 -38.15 -34.12
N GLU A 123 1.78 -37.67 -34.58
CA GLU A 123 1.54 -37.21 -35.97
C GLU A 123 1.08 -38.16 -37.10
N THR A 124 0.01 -37.68 -37.75
CA THR A 124 -0.32 -37.69 -39.20
C THR A 124 -0.47 -38.99 -40.01
N ALA A 125 -1.65 -39.06 -40.66
CA ALA A 125 -1.86 -39.45 -42.06
C ALA A 125 -1.63 -40.94 -42.45
N THR A 126 -2.28 -41.53 -43.46
CA THR A 126 -3.30 -41.06 -44.45
C THR A 126 -4.12 -42.26 -44.94
N THR A 127 -5.17 -42.04 -45.77
CA THR A 127 -5.71 -42.97 -46.82
C THR A 127 -6.03 -44.44 -46.43
N ASP A 128 -7.18 -45.07 -46.70
CA ASP A 128 -8.25 -44.93 -47.70
C ASP A 128 -9.05 -46.28 -47.70
N ARG A 129 -10.27 -46.30 -48.27
CA ARG A 129 -11.11 -47.46 -48.69
C ARG A 129 -11.19 -48.77 -47.87
N GLY A 130 -12.43 -49.20 -47.55
CA GLY A 130 -12.71 -50.65 -47.42
C GLY A 130 -14.04 -51.12 -46.82
N ALA A 131 -15.15 -51.03 -47.57
CA ALA A 131 -16.38 -51.86 -47.51
C ALA A 131 -17.15 -52.11 -46.18
N GLU A 132 -18.48 -51.90 -46.23
CA GLU A 132 -19.46 -52.54 -45.32
C GLU A 132 -19.57 -54.06 -45.61
N PRO A 133 -20.26 -54.84 -44.74
CA PRO A 133 -21.69 -55.02 -44.98
C PRO A 133 -22.60 -55.04 -43.73
N ALA A 134 -23.64 -54.20 -43.78
CA ALA A 134 -25.03 -54.38 -43.33
C ALA A 134 -25.40 -55.32 -42.16
N THR A 135 -26.29 -54.83 -41.28
CA THR A 135 -27.46 -55.62 -40.87
C THR A 135 -28.70 -54.76 -40.57
N ASP A 136 -29.77 -54.99 -41.33
CA ASP A 136 -31.19 -54.71 -41.02
C ASP A 136 -31.60 -55.35 -39.66
N LYS A 137 -32.69 -55.02 -38.94
CA LYS A 137 -33.86 -54.10 -39.00
C LYS A 137 -34.44 -54.06 -37.54
N GLN A 138 -35.48 -53.32 -37.10
CA GLN A 138 -36.61 -52.65 -37.75
C GLN A 138 -37.27 -51.62 -36.78
N ASN A 139 -37.74 -50.47 -37.30
CA ASN A 139 -39.00 -49.74 -37.08
C ASN A 139 -39.69 -49.63 -35.67
N THR A 140 -40.55 -48.65 -35.37
CA THR A 140 -41.41 -47.81 -36.24
C THR A 140 -41.78 -46.46 -35.57
N ASN A 141 -42.47 -45.61 -36.34
CA ASN A 141 -43.15 -44.34 -36.00
C ASN A 141 -42.23 -43.11 -36.05
N GLU A 142 -42.03 -42.55 -37.23
CA GLU A 142 -42.94 -41.61 -37.91
C GLU A 142 -42.98 -40.23 -37.25
N ASN A 143 -42.22 -39.30 -37.85
CA ASN A 143 -42.77 -37.97 -38.07
C ASN A 143 -42.43 -37.54 -39.50
N LYS A 144 -43.37 -36.86 -40.15
CA LYS A 144 -43.40 -36.63 -41.60
C LYS A 144 -42.37 -35.57 -41.99
N SER A 145 -41.34 -35.95 -42.75
CA SER A 145 -40.46 -34.98 -43.41
C SER A 145 -41.25 -34.22 -44.47
N GLU A 146 -41.52 -32.95 -44.24
CA GLU A 146 -42.04 -32.07 -45.28
C GLU A 146 -40.93 -31.79 -46.30
N ILE A 147 -41.19 -32.18 -47.54
CA ILE A 147 -40.40 -31.78 -48.69
C ILE A 147 -40.84 -30.35 -48.98
N THR A 148 -39.92 -29.39 -48.91
CA THR A 148 -40.21 -27.97 -49.09
C THR A 148 -40.93 -27.71 -50.41
N GLU A 149 -41.96 -26.88 -50.37
CA GLU A 149 -42.61 -26.34 -51.56
C GLU A 149 -41.62 -25.48 -52.37
N VAL A 150 -41.96 -25.20 -53.64
CA VAL A 150 -41.14 -24.31 -54.48
C VAL A 150 -41.14 -22.91 -53.87
N SER A 151 -39.98 -22.44 -53.42
CA SER A 151 -39.85 -21.15 -52.74
C SER A 151 -40.06 -19.99 -53.71
N GLU A 152 -41.24 -19.37 -53.65
CA GLU A 152 -41.54 -18.14 -54.38
C GLU A 152 -40.86 -16.92 -53.72
N HIS A 153 -40.00 -16.24 -54.51
CA HIS A 153 -39.12 -15.12 -54.16
C HIS A 153 -37.98 -15.40 -53.13
N PRO A 154 -36.79 -14.80 -53.33
CA PRO A 154 -35.58 -15.09 -52.53
C PRO A 154 -35.55 -14.48 -51.12
N LEU A 155 -36.54 -13.68 -50.70
CA LEU A 155 -36.49 -12.95 -49.41
C LEU A 155 -37.73 -13.15 -48.52
N SER A 156 -38.46 -14.26 -48.69
CA SER A 156 -39.60 -14.64 -47.85
C SER A 156 -39.19 -15.37 -46.55
N GLY A 157 -38.33 -14.74 -45.74
CA GLY A 157 -38.47 -14.83 -44.28
C GLY A 157 -38.06 -16.08 -43.48
N GLN A 158 -37.26 -17.04 -43.99
CA GLN A 158 -36.60 -18.04 -43.12
C GLN A 158 -35.31 -18.68 -43.67
N GLU A 159 -34.30 -17.85 -43.99
CA GLU A 159 -33.03 -18.30 -44.59
C GLU A 159 -32.09 -19.03 -43.60
N ILE A 160 -32.19 -20.36 -43.53
CA ILE A 160 -31.13 -21.21 -42.95
C ILE A 160 -30.04 -21.43 -44.00
N SER A 161 -28.96 -20.64 -43.94
CA SER A 161 -27.79 -20.75 -44.82
C SER A 161 -27.27 -22.20 -44.87
N ILE A 162 -27.27 -22.79 -46.07
CA ILE A 162 -26.96 -24.20 -46.31
C ILE A 162 -25.45 -24.38 -46.22
N THR A 163 -25.03 -25.22 -45.28
CA THR A 163 -23.63 -25.56 -44.99
C THR A 163 -23.43 -27.08 -45.00
N ARG A 164 -22.16 -27.51 -45.08
CA ARG A 164 -21.69 -28.91 -45.10
C ARG A 164 -22.10 -29.77 -46.31
N GLY A 165 -22.72 -29.19 -47.35
CA GLY A 165 -22.76 -29.82 -48.68
C GLY A 165 -21.47 -29.54 -49.48
N LYS A 166 -21.46 -29.89 -50.77
CA LYS A 166 -20.29 -29.73 -51.65
C LYS A 166 -20.70 -29.33 -53.07
N PHE A 167 -19.96 -28.38 -53.66
CA PHE A 167 -19.99 -28.12 -55.10
C PHE A 167 -19.26 -29.22 -55.89
N THR A 168 -19.90 -29.70 -56.95
CA THR A 168 -19.35 -30.68 -57.90
C THR A 168 -19.68 -30.28 -59.33
N SER A 169 -18.73 -30.44 -60.25
CA SER A 169 -18.93 -30.22 -61.69
C SER A 169 -19.05 -31.55 -62.44
N ASP A 170 -19.83 -31.57 -63.53
CA ASP A 170 -19.79 -32.66 -64.52
C ASP A 170 -18.74 -32.41 -65.62
N ASP A 171 -18.53 -33.40 -66.49
CA ASP A 171 -17.58 -33.33 -67.62
C ASP A 171 -17.98 -32.31 -68.71
N GLN A 172 -19.17 -31.72 -68.63
CA GLN A 172 -19.64 -30.65 -69.50
C GLN A 172 -19.45 -29.26 -68.87
N GLY A 173 -18.97 -29.20 -67.62
CA GLY A 173 -18.74 -27.96 -66.88
C GLY A 173 -19.98 -27.40 -66.17
N ASN A 174 -21.11 -28.12 -66.14
CA ASN A 174 -22.24 -27.72 -65.31
C ASN A 174 -21.89 -27.96 -63.84
N TRP A 175 -22.30 -27.05 -62.97
CA TRP A 175 -22.06 -27.14 -61.53
C TRP A 175 -23.35 -27.51 -60.79
N TYR A 176 -23.20 -28.32 -59.75
CA TYR A 176 -24.28 -28.78 -58.86
C TYR A 176 -23.81 -28.58 -57.42
N TYR A 177 -24.72 -28.32 -56.49
CA TYR A 177 -24.43 -28.40 -55.05
C TYR A 177 -25.16 -29.59 -54.45
N THR A 178 -24.39 -30.58 -53.99
CA THR A 178 -24.93 -31.80 -53.38
C THR A 178 -24.88 -31.70 -51.86
N LYS A 179 -26.00 -31.95 -51.19
CA LYS A 179 -26.12 -32.09 -49.74
C LYS A 179 -26.95 -33.34 -49.42
N ASP A 180 -26.51 -34.10 -48.42
CA ASP A 180 -27.22 -35.30 -47.93
C ASP A 180 -27.62 -36.29 -49.05
N GLY A 181 -26.75 -36.40 -50.07
CA GLY A 181 -26.94 -37.28 -51.24
C GLY A 181 -27.84 -36.73 -52.35
N LYS A 182 -28.34 -35.50 -52.26
CA LYS A 182 -29.24 -34.87 -53.24
C LYS A 182 -28.69 -33.52 -53.74
N ASN A 183 -28.98 -33.19 -55.00
CA ASN A 183 -28.68 -31.86 -55.55
C ASN A 183 -29.75 -30.84 -55.13
N LEU A 184 -29.34 -29.60 -54.91
CA LEU A 184 -30.26 -28.48 -54.68
C LEU A 184 -30.96 -28.03 -55.97
N THR A 185 -32.17 -27.49 -55.85
CA THR A 185 -33.00 -26.95 -56.94
C THR A 185 -33.66 -25.65 -56.46
N GLY A 186 -33.92 -24.70 -57.36
CA GLY A 186 -34.47 -23.37 -57.05
C GLY A 186 -33.48 -22.42 -56.35
N TRP A 187 -34.01 -21.38 -55.72
CA TRP A 187 -33.24 -20.43 -54.89
C TRP A 187 -32.69 -21.11 -53.63
N ASN A 188 -31.39 -21.02 -53.41
CA ASN A 188 -30.71 -21.61 -52.26
C ASN A 188 -29.57 -20.70 -51.76
N ASN A 189 -29.60 -20.33 -50.48
CA ASN A 189 -28.48 -19.68 -49.80
C ASN A 189 -27.44 -20.73 -49.38
N VAL A 190 -26.22 -20.67 -49.94
CA VAL A 190 -25.14 -21.66 -49.72
C VAL A 190 -23.84 -20.98 -49.28
N GLU A 191 -23.52 -21.16 -48.00
CA GLU A 191 -22.41 -20.48 -47.28
C GLU A 191 -22.46 -18.95 -47.46
N ASP A 192 -23.62 -18.36 -47.12
CA ASP A 192 -23.90 -16.92 -47.15
C ASP A 192 -23.82 -16.28 -48.56
N ARG A 193 -24.17 -17.06 -49.58
CA ARG A 193 -24.26 -16.61 -50.98
C ARG A 193 -25.53 -17.18 -51.61
N GLU A 194 -26.33 -16.32 -52.22
CA GLU A 194 -27.58 -16.71 -52.88
C GLU A 194 -27.27 -17.27 -54.28
N TYR A 195 -27.77 -18.48 -54.57
CA TYR A 195 -27.61 -19.19 -55.84
C TYR A 195 -28.98 -19.64 -56.37
N TYR A 196 -29.10 -19.76 -57.70
CA TYR A 196 -30.24 -20.41 -58.34
C TYR A 196 -29.79 -21.68 -59.06
N PHE A 197 -30.49 -22.78 -58.79
CA PHE A 197 -30.31 -24.07 -59.47
C PHE A 197 -31.57 -24.42 -60.28
N GLN A 198 -31.40 -24.94 -61.49
CA GLN A 198 -32.49 -25.41 -62.34
C GLN A 198 -33.15 -26.67 -61.75
N GLU A 199 -34.28 -27.11 -62.29
CA GLU A 199 -35.01 -28.30 -61.80
C GLU A 199 -34.19 -29.61 -61.91
N ASP A 200 -33.21 -29.67 -62.82
CA ASP A 200 -32.25 -30.78 -62.94
C ASP A 200 -31.01 -30.64 -62.01
N GLY A 201 -30.99 -29.59 -61.19
CA GLY A 201 -29.96 -29.29 -60.22
C GLY A 201 -28.76 -28.48 -60.75
N LYS A 202 -28.76 -28.07 -62.02
CA LYS A 202 -27.66 -27.25 -62.59
C LYS A 202 -27.69 -25.81 -62.07
N GLN A 203 -26.56 -25.32 -61.58
CA GLN A 203 -26.35 -23.94 -61.19
C GLN A 203 -26.49 -23.00 -62.41
N VAL A 204 -27.30 -21.95 -62.28
CA VAL A 204 -27.38 -20.88 -63.28
C VAL A 204 -26.22 -19.90 -63.11
N LYS A 205 -25.62 -19.49 -64.23
CA LYS A 205 -24.49 -18.55 -64.30
C LYS A 205 -24.60 -17.67 -65.54
N GLY A 206 -24.32 -16.37 -65.40
CA GLY A 206 -24.24 -15.40 -66.51
C GLY A 206 -25.57 -15.11 -67.21
N GLN A 207 -26.68 -15.32 -66.50
CA GLN A 207 -28.04 -15.34 -67.05
C GLN A 207 -29.02 -14.62 -66.13
N PHE A 208 -30.05 -14.05 -66.73
CA PHE A 208 -31.23 -13.57 -66.00
C PHE A 208 -32.15 -14.75 -65.67
N VAL A 209 -32.68 -14.75 -64.44
CA VAL A 209 -33.72 -15.66 -63.98
C VAL A 209 -34.93 -14.82 -63.60
N GLU A 210 -36.07 -15.07 -64.24
CA GLU A 210 -37.34 -14.43 -63.89
C GLU A 210 -38.08 -15.28 -62.84
N VAL A 211 -38.45 -14.67 -61.71
CA VAL A 211 -39.35 -15.27 -60.72
C VAL A 211 -40.42 -14.24 -60.34
N ASN A 212 -41.68 -14.63 -60.47
CA ASN A 212 -42.86 -13.82 -60.12
C ASN A 212 -42.82 -12.41 -60.74
N GLY A 213 -42.49 -12.30 -62.02
CA GLY A 213 -42.44 -11.03 -62.76
C GLY A 213 -41.28 -10.12 -62.39
N LYS A 214 -40.29 -10.60 -61.63
CA LYS A 214 -39.04 -9.89 -61.34
C LYS A 214 -37.85 -10.64 -61.92
N ASN A 215 -36.94 -9.90 -62.54
CA ASN A 215 -35.68 -10.44 -63.04
C ASN A 215 -34.58 -10.32 -61.99
N TYR A 216 -33.75 -11.36 -61.91
CA TYR A 216 -32.57 -11.48 -61.06
C TYR A 216 -31.38 -11.89 -61.94
N TYR A 217 -30.15 -11.47 -61.64
CA TYR A 217 -28.97 -11.85 -62.44
C TYR A 217 -27.95 -12.65 -61.61
N LEU A 218 -27.62 -13.85 -62.11
CA LEU A 218 -26.59 -14.70 -61.53
C LEU A 218 -25.28 -14.43 -62.27
N ASP A 219 -24.23 -14.12 -61.53
CA ASP A 219 -22.88 -13.81 -62.01
C ASP A 219 -22.33 -14.89 -62.96
N ASP A 220 -21.58 -14.52 -64.00
CA ASP A 220 -21.07 -15.47 -65.01
C ASP A 220 -19.89 -16.30 -64.49
N HIS A 221 -19.00 -15.68 -63.73
CA HIS A 221 -17.81 -16.34 -63.18
C HIS A 221 -18.12 -17.23 -61.97
N THR A 222 -19.01 -16.79 -61.07
CA THR A 222 -19.30 -17.45 -59.79
C THR A 222 -20.71 -18.06 -59.69
N GLY A 223 -21.68 -17.57 -60.48
CA GLY A 223 -23.09 -17.96 -60.39
C GLY A 223 -23.83 -17.42 -59.16
N MET A 224 -23.23 -16.51 -58.40
CA MET A 224 -23.86 -15.85 -57.25
C MET A 224 -24.86 -14.79 -57.72
N LEU A 225 -25.95 -14.59 -56.99
CA LEU A 225 -26.82 -13.44 -57.21
C LEU A 225 -26.05 -12.13 -56.99
N LEU A 226 -26.04 -11.27 -57.99
CA LEU A 226 -25.58 -9.89 -57.83
C LEU A 226 -26.63 -9.07 -57.09
N VAL A 227 -26.18 -8.20 -56.20
CA VAL A 227 -27.01 -7.22 -55.47
C VAL A 227 -26.31 -5.86 -55.47
N ASN A 228 -27.04 -4.78 -55.22
CA ASN A 228 -26.49 -3.44 -54.96
C ASN A 228 -25.42 -2.99 -55.98
N CYS A 229 -25.64 -3.23 -57.28
CA CYS A 229 -24.64 -2.94 -58.32
C CYS A 229 -25.28 -2.33 -59.59
N TYR A 230 -24.43 -2.02 -60.57
CA TYR A 230 -24.84 -1.85 -61.96
C TYR A 230 -24.32 -3.04 -62.77
N LEU A 231 -25.02 -3.42 -63.83
CA LEU A 231 -24.67 -4.51 -64.74
C LEU A 231 -24.86 -4.03 -66.16
N ASP A 232 -23.82 -4.14 -66.99
CA ASP A 232 -23.89 -3.86 -68.41
C ASP A 232 -23.86 -5.19 -69.17
N LYS A 233 -24.94 -5.52 -69.89
CA LYS A 233 -25.11 -6.82 -70.53
C LYS A 233 -25.87 -6.68 -71.85
N ASP A 234 -25.29 -7.24 -72.92
CA ASP A 234 -25.88 -7.34 -74.26
C ASP A 234 -26.34 -5.99 -74.84
N GLY A 235 -25.57 -4.92 -74.60
CA GLY A 235 -25.86 -3.56 -75.06
C GLY A 235 -26.89 -2.79 -74.23
N LYS A 236 -27.34 -3.34 -73.09
CA LYS A 236 -28.24 -2.71 -72.12
C LYS A 236 -27.55 -2.48 -70.78
N HIS A 237 -27.98 -1.41 -70.11
CA HIS A 237 -27.49 -1.00 -68.80
C HIS A 237 -28.55 -1.27 -67.74
N TYR A 238 -28.19 -1.95 -66.67
CA TYR A 238 -29.11 -2.34 -65.61
C TYR A 238 -28.66 -1.82 -64.24
N GLN A 239 -29.64 -1.53 -63.38
CA GLN A 239 -29.44 -1.29 -61.95
C GLN A 239 -30.02 -2.47 -61.18
N ILE A 240 -29.23 -2.99 -60.24
CA ILE A 240 -29.62 -4.07 -59.35
C ILE A 240 -29.72 -3.50 -57.93
N ASP A 241 -30.86 -3.74 -57.29
CA ASP A 241 -31.15 -3.25 -55.93
C ASP A 241 -30.55 -4.16 -54.84
N GLU A 242 -30.81 -3.83 -53.57
CA GLU A 242 -30.34 -4.61 -52.41
C GLU A 242 -30.94 -6.03 -52.32
N ASN A 243 -32.04 -6.25 -53.04
CA ASN A 243 -32.83 -7.48 -53.10
C ASN A 243 -32.51 -8.32 -54.36
N GLY A 244 -31.51 -7.90 -55.17
CA GLY A 244 -31.13 -8.55 -56.41
C GLY A 244 -32.05 -8.29 -57.61
N VAL A 245 -33.04 -7.39 -57.47
CA VAL A 245 -34.02 -7.10 -58.51
C VAL A 245 -33.40 -6.21 -59.59
N VAL A 246 -33.43 -6.70 -60.82
CA VAL A 246 -32.88 -6.06 -62.02
C VAL A 246 -33.89 -5.07 -62.60
N THR A 247 -33.45 -3.84 -62.87
CA THR A 247 -34.21 -2.80 -63.58
C THR A 247 -33.37 -2.18 -64.70
N GLU A 248 -33.96 -1.90 -65.87
CA GLU A 248 -33.25 -1.32 -67.01
C GLU A 248 -33.12 0.22 -66.88
N ARG A 249 -31.90 0.74 -67.02
CA ARG A 249 -31.57 2.16 -66.86
C ARG A 249 -31.83 2.93 -68.16
N THR A 250 -33.04 3.46 -68.31
CA THR A 250 -33.41 4.32 -69.46
C THR A 250 -32.83 5.74 -69.41
N LYS A 251 -32.14 6.11 -68.32
CA LYS A 251 -31.45 7.40 -68.17
C LYS A 251 -30.03 7.19 -67.61
N LEU A 252 -29.04 7.42 -68.46
CA LEU A 252 -27.62 7.42 -68.13
C LEU A 252 -27.14 8.83 -67.76
N PRO A 253 -25.96 8.99 -67.12
CA PRO A 253 -25.25 10.26 -67.14
C PRO A 253 -24.95 10.68 -68.60
N THR A 254 -24.87 11.98 -68.86
CA THR A 254 -24.52 12.51 -70.17
C THR A 254 -23.08 12.11 -70.51
N ASN A 255 -22.91 11.16 -71.43
CA ASN A 255 -21.59 10.75 -71.89
C ASN A 255 -20.98 11.82 -72.80
N ILE A 256 -19.83 12.35 -72.42
CA ILE A 256 -19.06 13.32 -73.17
C ILE A 256 -18.12 12.56 -74.09
N THR A 257 -18.18 12.85 -75.38
CA THR A 257 -17.43 12.16 -76.44
C THR A 257 -16.99 13.16 -77.50
N GLY A 258 -15.89 12.88 -78.21
CA GLY A 258 -15.39 13.72 -79.32
C GLY A 258 -14.35 14.77 -78.91
N GLY A 259 -14.14 14.97 -77.61
CA GLY A 259 -12.97 15.70 -77.10
C GLY A 259 -11.70 14.84 -77.13
N HIS A 260 -10.64 15.31 -76.48
CA HIS A 260 -9.39 14.58 -76.34
C HIS A 260 -8.69 14.85 -75.00
N PHE A 261 -7.82 13.91 -74.60
CA PHE A 261 -6.92 14.09 -73.47
C PHE A 261 -5.63 14.79 -73.90
N GLU A 262 -5.28 15.86 -73.20
CA GLU A 262 -4.02 16.62 -73.38
C GLU A 262 -3.24 16.59 -72.05
N ALA A 263 -1.91 16.56 -72.12
CA ALA A 263 -1.03 16.62 -70.93
C ALA A 263 -0.11 17.84 -71.01
N ASN A 264 0.12 18.53 -69.89
CA ASN A 264 1.11 19.60 -69.80
C ASN A 264 2.54 19.05 -69.65
N ASP A 265 3.54 19.94 -69.65
CA ASP A 265 4.97 19.61 -69.50
C ASP A 265 5.30 18.90 -68.17
N GLU A 266 4.42 18.97 -67.17
CA GLU A 266 4.55 18.30 -65.86
C GLU A 266 3.84 16.91 -65.84
N GLY A 267 3.22 16.50 -66.94
CA GLY A 267 2.53 15.22 -67.10
C GLY A 267 1.08 15.21 -66.57
N GLU A 268 0.51 16.38 -66.28
CA GLU A 268 -0.84 16.52 -65.75
C GLU A 268 -1.86 16.52 -66.90
N TRP A 269 -2.77 15.55 -66.86
CA TRP A 269 -3.77 15.34 -67.91
C TRP A 269 -5.00 16.25 -67.71
N SER A 270 -5.56 16.77 -68.80
CA SER A 270 -6.85 17.46 -68.88
C SER A 270 -7.68 16.84 -70.01
N TYR A 271 -9.01 16.93 -69.96
CA TYR A 271 -9.85 16.63 -71.14
C TYR A 271 -10.36 17.93 -71.76
N ILE A 272 -10.07 18.10 -73.04
CA ILE A 272 -10.46 19.26 -73.85
C ILE A 272 -11.65 18.85 -74.70
N THR A 273 -12.79 19.51 -74.51
CA THR A 273 -14.01 19.31 -75.30
C THR A 273 -13.83 19.78 -76.75
N GLU A 274 -14.75 19.41 -77.66
CA GLU A 274 -14.77 19.93 -79.04
C GLU A 274 -14.84 21.47 -79.11
N GLN A 275 -15.36 22.10 -78.05
CA GLN A 275 -15.50 23.54 -77.89
C GLN A 275 -14.23 24.23 -77.34
N GLY A 276 -13.20 23.45 -76.98
CA GLY A 276 -11.94 23.94 -76.39
C GLY A 276 -11.99 24.17 -74.87
N GLU A 277 -13.11 23.84 -74.21
CA GLU A 277 -13.27 24.00 -72.76
C GLU A 277 -12.71 22.80 -72.00
N LYS A 278 -12.06 23.05 -70.85
CA LYS A 278 -11.62 22.01 -69.91
C LYS A 278 -12.77 21.52 -69.05
N LEU A 279 -12.89 20.20 -68.92
CA LEU A 279 -13.82 19.58 -67.97
C LEU A 279 -13.41 19.77 -66.51
N THR A 280 -14.39 19.93 -65.61
CA THR A 280 -14.18 20.02 -64.15
C THR A 280 -15.23 19.18 -63.40
N GLY A 281 -14.92 18.74 -62.18
CA GLY A 281 -15.78 17.88 -61.35
C GLY A 281 -15.86 16.42 -61.83
N PHE A 282 -16.88 15.69 -61.35
CA PHE A 282 -17.20 14.35 -61.87
C PHE A 282 -17.80 14.45 -63.27
N GLN A 283 -17.26 13.68 -64.21
CA GLN A 283 -17.69 13.65 -65.61
C GLN A 283 -17.68 12.23 -66.15
N TYR A 284 -18.64 11.91 -67.02
CA TYR A 284 -18.70 10.63 -67.72
C TYR A 284 -18.15 10.84 -69.14
N VAL A 285 -16.95 10.34 -69.40
CA VAL A 285 -16.15 10.65 -70.59
C VAL A 285 -15.80 9.37 -71.32
N ASP A 286 -16.20 9.27 -72.58
CA ASP A 286 -15.96 8.13 -73.46
C ASP A 286 -16.30 6.76 -72.80
N GLY A 287 -17.35 6.74 -71.96
CA GLY A 287 -17.84 5.57 -71.22
C GLY A 287 -17.20 5.33 -69.84
N VAL A 288 -16.30 6.20 -69.37
CA VAL A 288 -15.62 6.08 -68.08
C VAL A 288 -15.95 7.26 -67.16
N GLU A 289 -16.27 6.99 -65.90
CA GLU A 289 -16.52 8.03 -64.90
C GLU A 289 -15.19 8.51 -64.27
N LEU A 290 -14.87 9.77 -64.49
CA LEU A 290 -13.61 10.43 -64.13
C LEU A 290 -13.87 11.65 -63.25
N TYR A 291 -12.83 12.12 -62.56
CA TYR A 291 -12.87 13.38 -61.82
C TYR A 291 -11.74 14.32 -62.26
N PHE A 292 -12.11 15.56 -62.54
CA PHE A 292 -11.22 16.67 -62.84
C PHE A 292 -11.32 17.73 -61.74
N ASP A 293 -10.21 18.32 -61.32
CA ASP A 293 -10.22 19.39 -60.32
C ASP A 293 -10.73 20.73 -60.90
N LYS A 294 -10.70 21.78 -60.07
CA LYS A 294 -11.19 23.12 -60.43
C LYS A 294 -10.39 23.81 -61.55
N ASP A 295 -9.18 23.34 -61.84
CA ASP A 295 -8.30 23.89 -62.89
C ASP A 295 -8.31 22.98 -64.15
N GLY A 296 -9.14 21.94 -64.12
CA GLY A 296 -9.39 21.01 -65.22
C GLY A 296 -8.43 19.83 -65.31
N LYS A 297 -7.64 19.59 -64.26
CA LYS A 297 -6.68 18.48 -64.19
C LYS A 297 -7.35 17.19 -63.71
N GLN A 298 -7.18 16.12 -64.47
CA GLN A 298 -7.63 14.78 -64.13
C GLN A 298 -6.86 14.24 -62.92
N LEU A 299 -7.59 13.83 -61.88
CA LEU A 299 -6.99 13.25 -60.68
C LEU A 299 -6.89 11.71 -60.81
N LYS A 300 -5.82 11.10 -60.30
CA LYS A 300 -5.52 9.66 -60.39
C LYS A 300 -4.86 9.14 -59.12
N GLY A 301 -5.09 7.87 -58.78
CA GLY A 301 -4.38 7.13 -57.73
C GLY A 301 -4.59 7.57 -56.29
N GLN A 302 -5.52 8.50 -56.05
CA GLN A 302 -5.75 9.14 -54.77
C GLN A 302 -7.23 9.11 -54.38
N GLU A 303 -7.50 9.26 -53.09
CA GLU A 303 -8.84 9.53 -52.60
C GLU A 303 -9.19 11.02 -52.78
N ILE A 304 -10.46 11.28 -53.07
CA ILE A 304 -11.03 12.63 -53.13
C ILE A 304 -12.26 12.68 -52.23
N THR A 305 -12.58 13.84 -51.67
CA THR A 305 -13.82 14.05 -50.90
C THR A 305 -14.66 15.14 -51.54
N VAL A 306 -15.90 14.82 -51.88
CA VAL A 306 -16.87 15.71 -52.54
C VAL A 306 -18.19 15.58 -51.78
N ASP A 307 -18.78 16.71 -51.37
CA ASP A 307 -20.01 16.78 -50.56
C ASP A 307 -19.99 15.88 -49.31
N GLY A 308 -18.83 15.83 -48.63
CA GLY A 308 -18.62 15.01 -47.43
C GLY A 308 -18.47 13.51 -47.68
N LYS A 309 -18.53 13.05 -48.94
CA LYS A 309 -18.36 11.65 -49.34
C LYS A 309 -16.96 11.42 -49.89
N THR A 310 -16.29 10.35 -49.46
CA THR A 310 -14.97 9.97 -49.99
C THR A 310 -15.11 8.96 -51.13
N TYR A 311 -14.33 9.16 -52.19
CA TYR A 311 -14.27 8.36 -53.40
C TYR A 311 -12.79 8.03 -53.71
N TYR A 312 -12.52 6.95 -54.46
CA TYR A 312 -11.15 6.64 -54.93
C TYR A 312 -11.06 6.58 -56.45
N LEU A 313 -10.00 7.18 -57.01
CA LEU A 313 -9.71 7.20 -58.43
C LEU A 313 -8.56 6.24 -58.72
N ASP A 314 -8.71 5.36 -59.70
CA ASP A 314 -7.68 4.38 -60.06
C ASP A 314 -6.34 5.05 -60.41
N GLN A 315 -5.24 4.35 -60.07
CA GLN A 315 -3.87 4.84 -60.20
C GLN A 315 -3.37 4.95 -61.64
N ASN A 316 -3.91 4.15 -62.57
CA ASN A 316 -3.46 4.14 -63.96
C ASN A 316 -4.40 4.98 -64.85
N THR A 317 -5.70 4.74 -64.70
CA THR A 317 -6.75 5.28 -65.57
C THR A 317 -7.35 6.59 -65.06
N GLY A 318 -7.46 6.77 -63.74
CA GLY A 318 -8.28 7.80 -63.11
C GLY A 318 -9.77 7.45 -63.02
N ALA A 319 -10.17 6.22 -63.38
CA ALA A 319 -11.55 5.76 -63.28
C ALA A 319 -12.01 5.71 -61.81
N LEU A 320 -13.24 6.16 -61.56
CA LEU A 320 -13.87 6.07 -60.24
C LEU A 320 -14.10 4.60 -59.85
N LEU A 321 -13.50 4.17 -58.75
CA LEU A 321 -13.60 2.80 -58.24
C LEU A 321 -15.01 2.52 -57.68
N LYS A 322 -15.71 1.54 -58.26
CA LYS A 322 -17.10 1.17 -57.90
C LYS A 322 -17.24 -0.33 -57.62
N ASN A 323 -18.14 -0.69 -56.70
CA ASN A 323 -18.43 -2.06 -56.22
C ASN A 323 -17.20 -2.90 -55.81
N SER A 324 -16.11 -2.26 -55.41
CA SER A 324 -14.78 -2.87 -55.37
C SER A 324 -14.02 -2.58 -54.08
N TYR A 325 -13.15 -3.51 -53.69
CA TYR A 325 -12.27 -3.35 -52.53
C TYR A 325 -10.95 -2.67 -52.95
N ARG A 326 -10.58 -1.61 -52.22
CA ARG A 326 -9.22 -1.05 -52.25
C ARG A 326 -8.41 -1.69 -51.12
N ASN A 327 -7.24 -2.23 -51.44
CA ASN A 327 -6.28 -2.72 -50.45
C ASN A 327 -4.97 -1.94 -50.60
N TRP A 328 -4.39 -1.50 -49.49
CA TRP A 328 -3.07 -0.87 -49.46
C TRP A 328 -2.30 -1.29 -48.19
N SER A 329 -1.01 -0.96 -48.14
CA SER A 329 -0.18 -1.25 -46.97
C SER A 329 0.68 -0.06 -46.57
N GLU A 330 0.65 0.31 -45.29
CA GLU A 330 1.43 1.40 -44.75
C GLU A 330 2.67 0.91 -44.00
N LYS A 331 3.82 1.55 -44.28
CA LYS A 331 5.13 1.13 -43.81
C LYS A 331 5.46 1.76 -42.46
N GLN A 332 5.10 1.09 -41.37
CA GLN A 332 5.54 1.50 -40.03
C GLN A 332 7.02 1.17 -39.79
N ILE A 333 7.81 2.18 -39.45
CA ILE A 333 9.19 2.01 -38.97
C ILE A 333 9.15 1.94 -37.44
N ILE A 334 9.17 0.72 -36.89
CA ILE A 334 9.17 0.48 -35.44
C ILE A 334 10.58 0.75 -34.87
N SER A 335 11.63 0.43 -35.63
CA SER A 335 13.01 0.82 -35.31
C SER A 335 13.89 0.79 -36.57
N ARG A 336 15.14 1.27 -36.44
CA ARG A 336 16.17 1.21 -37.50
C ARG A 336 16.52 -0.20 -38.01
N TYR A 337 16.01 -1.26 -37.37
CA TYR A 337 16.15 -2.65 -37.80
C TYR A 337 14.82 -3.40 -37.97
N LYS A 338 13.66 -2.75 -37.73
CA LYS A 338 12.34 -3.40 -37.79
C LYS A 338 11.32 -2.49 -38.46
N THR A 339 11.04 -2.78 -39.73
CA THR A 339 9.84 -2.30 -40.44
C THR A 339 8.71 -3.30 -40.21
N ASN A 340 7.48 -2.80 -40.10
CA ASN A 340 6.26 -3.58 -40.19
C ASN A 340 5.35 -2.99 -41.28
N TYR A 341 4.44 -3.79 -41.83
CA TYR A 341 3.42 -3.32 -42.75
C TYR A 341 2.04 -3.49 -42.11
N ILE A 342 1.29 -2.40 -41.98
CA ILE A 342 -0.14 -2.45 -41.66
C ILE A 342 -0.87 -2.63 -42.99
N TYR A 343 -1.88 -3.50 -43.04
CA TYR A 343 -2.65 -3.81 -44.25
C TYR A 343 -4.09 -3.33 -44.08
N HIS A 344 -4.47 -2.37 -44.90
CA HIS A 344 -5.76 -1.69 -44.85
C HIS A 344 -6.65 -2.18 -46.00
N THR A 345 -7.95 -2.26 -45.76
CA THR A 345 -8.95 -2.68 -46.75
C THR A 345 -10.17 -1.78 -46.63
N SER A 346 -10.54 -1.08 -47.70
CA SER A 346 -11.80 -0.33 -47.80
C SER A 346 -12.65 -0.85 -48.96
N TYR A 347 -13.95 -0.61 -48.93
CA TYR A 347 -14.87 -0.94 -50.02
C TYR A 347 -15.51 0.33 -50.56
N PHE A 348 -15.64 0.44 -51.88
CA PHE A 348 -16.33 1.53 -52.55
C PHE A 348 -17.59 0.97 -53.21
N ASN A 349 -18.75 1.59 -52.93
CA ASN A 349 -20.06 1.04 -53.27
C ASN A 349 -20.43 1.26 -54.76
N ARG A 350 -21.71 0.98 -55.10
CA ARG A 350 -22.28 1.15 -56.45
C ARG A 350 -22.04 2.54 -57.04
N ASP A 351 -22.06 3.56 -56.20
CA ASP A 351 -21.99 4.96 -56.58
C ASP A 351 -20.58 5.55 -56.34
N GLY A 352 -19.61 4.68 -56.00
CA GLY A 352 -18.20 5.02 -55.81
C GLY A 352 -17.86 5.57 -54.43
N ILE A 353 -18.81 5.57 -53.50
CA ILE A 353 -18.65 6.13 -52.15
C ILE A 353 -18.00 5.08 -51.24
N ARG A 354 -17.01 5.48 -50.43
CA ARG A 354 -16.38 4.63 -49.42
C ARG A 354 -17.41 4.18 -48.37
N ALA A 355 -17.46 2.88 -48.14
CA ALA A 355 -18.32 2.26 -47.14
C ALA A 355 -17.86 2.58 -45.72
N THR A 356 -18.82 2.90 -44.85
CA THR A 356 -18.68 2.98 -43.38
C THR A 356 -19.87 2.25 -42.75
N GLY A 357 -19.71 1.74 -41.53
CA GLY A 357 -20.74 0.95 -40.86
C GLY A 357 -20.98 -0.44 -41.48
N LEU A 358 -22.19 -0.96 -41.28
CA LEU A 358 -22.62 -2.29 -41.74
C LEU A 358 -23.07 -2.28 -43.21
N VAL A 359 -22.41 -3.05 -44.08
CA VAL A 359 -22.65 -3.02 -45.54
C VAL A 359 -22.74 -4.44 -46.15
N LYS A 360 -23.81 -4.73 -46.90
CA LYS A 360 -23.93 -5.88 -47.83
C LYS A 360 -23.27 -5.49 -49.16
N THR A 361 -22.13 -6.09 -49.50
CA THR A 361 -21.39 -5.78 -50.75
C THR A 361 -22.05 -6.42 -51.97
N ALA A 362 -21.58 -6.07 -53.17
CA ALA A 362 -22.20 -6.56 -54.42
C ALA A 362 -22.12 -8.09 -54.60
N ALA A 363 -21.16 -8.73 -53.92
CA ALA A 363 -21.02 -10.19 -53.81
C ALA A 363 -21.77 -10.79 -52.59
N GLY A 364 -22.80 -10.11 -52.09
CA GLY A 364 -23.68 -10.57 -51.01
C GLY A 364 -23.09 -10.55 -49.59
N PHE A 365 -21.76 -10.47 -49.42
CA PHE A 365 -21.12 -10.53 -48.11
C PHE A 365 -21.43 -9.30 -47.24
N ILE A 366 -21.85 -9.55 -46.00
CA ILE A 366 -22.02 -8.50 -44.98
C ILE A 366 -20.70 -8.29 -44.23
N HIS A 367 -20.28 -7.03 -44.20
CA HIS A 367 -19.04 -6.53 -43.60
C HIS A 367 -19.32 -5.35 -42.68
N TYR A 368 -18.40 -5.05 -41.75
CA TYR A 368 -18.40 -3.79 -41.00
C TYR A 368 -17.13 -3.00 -41.30
N PHE A 369 -17.32 -1.75 -41.69
CA PHE A 369 -16.27 -0.77 -41.90
C PHE A 369 -16.34 0.29 -40.78
N ASP A 370 -15.19 0.73 -40.27
CA ASP A 370 -15.16 1.77 -39.24
C ASP A 370 -15.55 3.17 -39.77
N GLU A 371 -15.41 4.20 -38.94
CA GLU A 371 -15.69 5.59 -39.32
C GLU A 371 -14.73 6.13 -40.40
N ASN A 372 -13.52 5.56 -40.48
CA ASN A 372 -12.54 5.85 -41.54
C ASN A 372 -12.83 5.06 -42.82
N GLY A 373 -13.67 4.03 -42.77
CA GLY A 373 -13.97 3.13 -43.89
C GLY A 373 -13.01 1.94 -44.00
N GLU A 374 -12.37 1.52 -42.90
CA GLU A 374 -11.51 0.33 -42.82
C GLU A 374 -12.30 -0.90 -42.39
N LEU A 375 -12.11 -2.01 -43.11
CA LEU A 375 -12.73 -3.31 -42.84
C LEU A 375 -12.19 -3.92 -41.55
N LEU A 376 -13.02 -3.99 -40.52
CA LEU A 376 -12.70 -4.66 -39.27
C LEU A 376 -12.78 -6.19 -39.41
N LYS A 377 -11.91 -6.90 -38.69
CA LYS A 377 -11.65 -8.35 -38.80
C LYS A 377 -11.39 -8.91 -37.39
N ASN A 378 -11.92 -10.08 -37.06
CA ASN A 378 -11.83 -10.69 -35.71
C ASN A 378 -12.27 -9.72 -34.60
N VAL A 379 -13.53 -9.26 -34.67
CA VAL A 379 -14.08 -8.22 -33.78
C VAL A 379 -15.56 -8.46 -33.47
N ALA A 380 -16.02 -7.95 -32.32
CA ALA A 380 -17.44 -7.80 -32.01
C ALA A 380 -17.79 -6.30 -31.96
N VAL A 381 -18.79 -5.88 -32.73
CA VAL A 381 -19.18 -4.46 -32.90
C VAL A 381 -20.64 -4.29 -32.47
N ASN A 382 -20.92 -3.33 -31.59
CA ASN A 382 -22.30 -3.01 -31.23
C ASN A 382 -22.89 -1.95 -32.18
N VAL A 383 -24.03 -2.27 -32.79
CA VAL A 383 -24.77 -1.40 -33.71
C VAL A 383 -26.23 -1.38 -33.25
N GLY A 384 -26.73 -0.21 -32.84
CA GLY A 384 -28.10 -0.05 -32.35
C GLY A 384 -28.46 -0.96 -31.17
N GLY A 385 -27.53 -1.14 -30.21
CA GLY A 385 -27.69 -2.04 -29.07
C GLY A 385 -27.39 -3.52 -29.38
N THR A 386 -27.34 -3.92 -30.64
CA THR A 386 -27.10 -5.30 -31.07
C THR A 386 -25.62 -5.54 -31.36
N THR A 387 -25.00 -6.52 -30.70
CA THR A 387 -23.59 -6.89 -30.96
C THR A 387 -23.52 -7.85 -32.15
N TYR A 388 -22.93 -7.42 -33.26
CA TYR A 388 -22.61 -8.22 -34.44
C TYR A 388 -21.16 -8.73 -34.35
N VAL A 389 -20.88 -9.95 -34.84
CA VAL A 389 -19.54 -10.56 -34.78
C VAL A 389 -18.95 -10.78 -36.16
N PHE A 390 -17.67 -10.45 -36.34
CA PHE A 390 -16.97 -10.52 -37.63
C PHE A 390 -15.70 -11.35 -37.53
N GLY A 391 -15.57 -12.36 -38.38
CA GLY A 391 -14.43 -13.28 -38.38
C GLY A 391 -13.17 -12.72 -39.04
N GLU A 392 -12.17 -13.59 -39.25
CA GLU A 392 -10.83 -13.24 -39.76
C GLU A 392 -10.84 -12.53 -41.13
N ARG A 393 -11.82 -12.88 -41.97
CA ARG A 393 -12.03 -12.25 -43.30
C ARG A 393 -12.91 -10.99 -43.25
N GLY A 394 -13.21 -10.48 -42.05
CA GLY A 394 -14.08 -9.32 -41.81
C GLY A 394 -15.54 -9.52 -42.20
N ARG A 395 -15.94 -10.77 -42.49
CA ARG A 395 -17.33 -11.15 -42.80
C ARG A 395 -18.09 -11.42 -41.52
N LEU A 396 -19.38 -11.07 -41.52
CA LEU A 396 -20.33 -11.42 -40.46
C LEU A 396 -20.30 -12.94 -40.19
N ALA A 397 -20.05 -13.33 -38.94
CA ALA A 397 -19.88 -14.73 -38.55
C ALA A 397 -21.19 -15.30 -38.00
N ARG A 398 -21.73 -16.34 -38.66
CA ARG A 398 -22.98 -17.02 -38.30
C ARG A 398 -22.71 -18.45 -37.84
N LYS A 399 -23.45 -18.93 -36.84
CA LYS A 399 -23.32 -20.27 -36.22
C LYS A 399 -21.87 -20.70 -35.93
N SER A 400 -21.00 -19.75 -35.60
CA SER A 400 -19.55 -19.96 -35.55
C SER A 400 -18.87 -19.12 -34.46
N PHE A 401 -17.75 -19.63 -33.97
CA PHE A 401 -16.90 -18.92 -33.03
C PHE A 401 -16.01 -17.91 -33.74
N ILE A 402 -15.88 -16.73 -33.13
CA ILE A 402 -14.79 -15.79 -33.42
C ILE A 402 -13.95 -15.58 -32.16
N TRP A 403 -12.78 -14.97 -32.35
CA TRP A 403 -11.98 -14.39 -31.30
C TRP A 403 -11.70 -12.91 -31.61
N ASP A 404 -11.37 -12.15 -30.57
CA ASP A 404 -11.18 -10.71 -30.56
C ASP A 404 -9.97 -10.40 -29.67
N LYS A 405 -9.08 -9.55 -30.17
CA LYS A 405 -7.76 -9.32 -29.59
C LYS A 405 -7.65 -7.89 -29.05
N VAL A 406 -8.04 -7.74 -27.78
CA VAL A 406 -8.14 -6.44 -27.10
C VAL A 406 -6.78 -5.81 -26.82
N ASP A 407 -5.70 -6.60 -26.72
CA ASP A 407 -4.35 -6.10 -26.43
C ASP A 407 -3.27 -6.87 -27.22
N PHE A 408 -2.20 -6.17 -27.60
CA PHE A 408 -1.00 -6.75 -28.24
C PHE A 408 0.12 -7.05 -27.23
N THR A 409 0.05 -6.53 -26.01
CA THR A 409 1.07 -6.69 -24.96
C THR A 409 0.84 -7.92 -24.08
N PHE A 410 -0.40 -8.39 -23.95
CA PHE A 410 -0.76 -9.57 -23.15
C PHE A 410 -1.56 -10.60 -23.99
N PRO A 411 -0.95 -11.72 -24.43
CA PRO A 411 -1.61 -12.69 -25.32
C PRO A 411 -2.72 -13.52 -24.64
N GLU A 412 -2.92 -13.34 -23.33
CA GLU A 412 -3.94 -14.04 -22.54
C GLU A 412 -5.30 -13.30 -22.55
N ASN A 413 -5.33 -12.03 -22.98
CA ASN A 413 -6.53 -11.18 -23.05
C ASN A 413 -7.29 -11.33 -24.38
N VAL A 414 -7.62 -12.57 -24.76
CA VAL A 414 -8.42 -12.88 -25.96
C VAL A 414 -9.87 -13.14 -25.58
N ASN A 415 -10.78 -12.33 -26.11
CA ASN A 415 -12.22 -12.57 -25.99
C ASN A 415 -12.67 -13.58 -27.05
N PHE A 416 -13.61 -14.45 -26.71
CA PHE A 416 -14.27 -15.37 -27.63
C PHE A 416 -15.76 -15.03 -27.68
N TYR A 417 -16.36 -15.06 -28.86
CA TYR A 417 -17.80 -14.87 -29.06
C TYR A 417 -18.33 -15.98 -29.97
N TYR A 418 -19.64 -16.24 -29.93
CA TYR A 418 -20.31 -17.11 -30.88
C TYR A 418 -21.45 -16.33 -31.56
N GLY A 419 -21.46 -16.33 -32.88
CA GLY A 419 -22.53 -15.72 -33.69
C GLY A 419 -23.70 -16.66 -33.85
N ASP A 420 -24.92 -16.16 -33.67
CA ASP A 420 -26.17 -16.90 -33.91
C ASP A 420 -26.46 -17.09 -35.43
N GLU A 421 -27.72 -17.37 -35.80
CA GLU A 421 -28.11 -17.51 -37.21
C GLU A 421 -28.03 -16.18 -37.99
N LYS A 422 -28.21 -15.05 -37.30
CA LYS A 422 -28.17 -13.69 -37.86
C LYS A 422 -26.79 -13.07 -37.80
N GLY A 423 -25.89 -13.63 -36.99
CA GLY A 423 -24.55 -13.11 -36.72
C GLY A 423 -24.49 -12.19 -35.50
N HIS A 424 -25.49 -12.27 -34.63
CA HIS A 424 -25.54 -11.59 -33.33
C HIS A 424 -24.79 -12.41 -32.28
N ALA A 425 -24.06 -11.74 -31.39
CA ALA A 425 -23.35 -12.42 -30.30
C ALA A 425 -24.35 -12.99 -29.28
N VAL A 426 -24.33 -14.32 -29.11
CA VAL A 426 -25.18 -15.01 -28.13
C VAL A 426 -24.83 -14.62 -26.69
N LYS A 427 -25.80 -14.72 -25.78
CA LYS A 427 -25.69 -14.28 -24.38
C LYS A 427 -26.28 -15.32 -23.42
N GLY A 428 -25.85 -15.31 -22.17
CA GLY A 428 -26.29 -16.26 -21.14
C GLY A 428 -25.78 -17.68 -21.36
N LEU A 429 -26.46 -18.66 -20.77
CA LEU A 429 -26.14 -20.09 -20.93
C LEU A 429 -26.67 -20.61 -22.28
N GLN A 430 -25.81 -21.21 -23.07
CA GLN A 430 -26.08 -21.70 -24.43
C GLN A 430 -25.63 -23.15 -24.59
N THR A 431 -26.33 -23.91 -25.44
CA THR A 431 -25.94 -25.28 -25.80
C THR A 431 -25.47 -25.31 -27.25
N ILE A 432 -24.15 -25.45 -27.46
CA ILE A 432 -23.51 -25.40 -28.78
C ILE A 432 -22.73 -26.71 -28.98
N ASP A 433 -23.00 -27.40 -30.10
CA ASP A 433 -22.46 -28.73 -30.41
C ASP A 433 -22.56 -29.76 -29.26
N GLY A 434 -23.64 -29.66 -28.47
CA GLY A 434 -23.90 -30.53 -27.30
C GLY A 434 -23.24 -30.08 -25.99
N TYR A 435 -22.46 -29.00 -25.99
CA TYR A 435 -21.77 -28.48 -24.81
C TYR A 435 -22.47 -27.25 -24.23
N GLN A 436 -22.59 -27.18 -22.90
CA GLN A 436 -23.06 -25.99 -22.20
C GLN A 436 -21.91 -24.99 -22.04
N LEU A 437 -22.08 -23.81 -22.63
CA LEU A 437 -21.15 -22.67 -22.63
C LEU A 437 -21.90 -21.45 -22.09
N TYR A 438 -21.22 -20.51 -21.42
CA TYR A 438 -21.84 -19.26 -20.97
C TYR A 438 -21.18 -18.05 -21.63
N PHE A 439 -21.99 -17.04 -21.95
CA PHE A 439 -21.56 -15.78 -22.56
C PHE A 439 -22.09 -14.58 -21.75
N ASP A 440 -21.27 -13.56 -21.53
CA ASP A 440 -21.62 -12.39 -20.73
C ASP A 440 -22.66 -11.47 -21.42
N LYS A 441 -23.05 -10.37 -20.74
CA LYS A 441 -24.02 -9.39 -21.25
C LYS A 441 -23.63 -8.74 -22.58
N ASP A 442 -22.34 -8.76 -22.95
CA ASP A 442 -21.80 -8.20 -24.18
C ASP A 442 -21.51 -9.29 -25.23
N GLY A 443 -21.65 -10.56 -24.86
CA GLY A 443 -21.49 -11.75 -25.71
C GLY A 443 -20.17 -12.50 -25.52
N ARG A 444 -19.34 -12.17 -24.52
CA ARG A 444 -18.00 -12.80 -24.33
C ARG A 444 -18.10 -14.12 -23.58
N GLN A 445 -17.47 -15.17 -24.11
CA GLN A 445 -17.45 -16.49 -23.49
C GLN A 445 -16.78 -16.48 -22.10
N ALA A 446 -17.40 -17.16 -21.14
CA ALA A 446 -16.77 -17.53 -19.88
C ALA A 446 -15.73 -18.63 -20.12
N LYS A 447 -14.46 -18.33 -19.81
CA LYS A 447 -13.34 -19.27 -19.81
C LYS A 447 -12.47 -18.94 -18.60
N ASP A 448 -12.07 -19.96 -17.84
CA ASP A 448 -11.37 -19.83 -16.55
C ASP A 448 -12.14 -18.95 -15.55
N LYS A 449 -13.48 -19.02 -15.59
CA LYS A 449 -14.38 -18.10 -14.89
C LYS A 449 -15.46 -18.83 -14.11
N ILE A 450 -15.73 -18.32 -12.92
CA ILE A 450 -16.93 -18.61 -12.14
C ILE A 450 -18.07 -17.72 -12.65
N VAL A 451 -19.27 -18.28 -12.76
CA VAL A 451 -20.50 -17.57 -13.13
C VAL A 451 -21.58 -17.92 -12.10
N GLN A 452 -22.37 -16.92 -11.70
CA GLN A 452 -23.60 -17.14 -10.92
C GLN A 452 -24.80 -17.17 -11.87
N ILE A 453 -25.59 -18.23 -11.81
CA ILE A 453 -26.83 -18.39 -12.59
C ILE A 453 -27.90 -18.88 -11.62
N ASP A 454 -28.99 -18.12 -11.47
CA ASP A 454 -30.12 -18.41 -10.58
C ASP A 454 -29.72 -18.73 -9.12
N GLY A 455 -28.69 -18.04 -8.62
CA GLY A 455 -28.12 -18.23 -7.28
C GLY A 455 -27.19 -19.43 -7.11
N LYS A 456 -26.93 -20.19 -8.18
CA LYS A 456 -25.97 -21.31 -8.22
C LYS A 456 -24.64 -20.89 -8.87
N THR A 457 -23.55 -21.33 -8.25
CA THR A 457 -22.18 -21.16 -8.76
C THR A 457 -21.85 -22.22 -9.82
N TYR A 458 -21.34 -21.82 -10.99
CA TYR A 458 -20.85 -22.70 -12.05
C TYR A 458 -19.43 -22.31 -12.47
N TYR A 459 -18.62 -23.29 -12.92
CA TYR A 459 -17.28 -23.04 -13.49
C TYR A 459 -17.23 -23.42 -14.97
N PHE A 460 -16.56 -22.58 -15.78
CA PHE A 460 -16.35 -22.79 -17.20
C PHE A 460 -14.84 -22.91 -17.51
N ASP A 461 -14.46 -24.03 -18.12
CA ASP A 461 -13.08 -24.47 -18.32
C ASP A 461 -12.15 -23.42 -18.96
N LYS A 462 -10.89 -23.38 -18.54
CA LYS A 462 -9.87 -22.45 -19.04
C LYS A 462 -9.61 -22.60 -20.54
N THR A 463 -9.49 -23.83 -21.04
CA THR A 463 -9.06 -24.12 -22.40
C THR A 463 -10.20 -23.99 -23.41
N ASN A 464 -11.38 -24.55 -23.10
CA ASN A 464 -12.50 -24.68 -24.03
C ASN A 464 -13.79 -23.95 -23.59
N GLY A 465 -13.87 -23.46 -22.35
CA GLY A 465 -15.04 -22.72 -21.85
C GLY A 465 -16.31 -23.56 -21.67
N ARG A 466 -16.19 -24.88 -21.54
CA ARG A 466 -17.29 -25.80 -21.24
C ARG A 466 -17.60 -25.80 -19.74
N MET A 467 -18.88 -25.91 -19.40
CA MET A 467 -19.33 -26.03 -18.02
C MET A 467 -18.83 -27.35 -17.41
N VAL A 468 -18.16 -27.26 -16.26
CA VAL A 468 -17.52 -28.39 -15.59
C VAL A 468 -18.52 -29.13 -14.68
N LYS A 469 -18.42 -30.47 -14.61
CA LYS A 469 -19.34 -31.35 -13.88
C LYS A 469 -18.62 -32.54 -13.24
N ASN A 470 -19.11 -33.02 -12.10
CA ASN A 470 -18.60 -34.17 -11.33
C ASN A 470 -17.09 -34.14 -11.01
N GLN A 471 -16.49 -32.96 -10.82
CA GLN A 471 -15.06 -32.84 -10.54
C GLN A 471 -14.71 -31.53 -9.80
N TRP A 472 -13.50 -31.49 -9.25
CA TRP A 472 -12.89 -30.30 -8.67
C TRP A 472 -12.53 -29.24 -9.73
N ALA A 473 -12.66 -27.97 -9.37
CA ALA A 473 -12.08 -26.83 -10.06
C ALA A 473 -11.42 -25.87 -9.05
N SER A 474 -10.34 -25.21 -9.47
CA SER A 474 -9.65 -24.20 -8.66
C SER A 474 -9.36 -22.97 -9.51
N VAL A 475 -9.90 -21.82 -9.11
CA VAL A 475 -9.89 -20.58 -9.88
C VAL A 475 -9.12 -19.51 -9.12
N ASN A 476 -8.19 -18.81 -9.78
CA ASN A 476 -7.56 -17.64 -9.18
C ASN A 476 -8.53 -16.46 -9.24
N VAL A 477 -8.96 -15.97 -8.09
CA VAL A 477 -9.89 -14.83 -7.94
C VAL A 477 -9.17 -13.57 -7.45
N GLY A 478 -7.89 -13.46 -7.82
CA GLY A 478 -6.93 -12.48 -7.31
C GLY A 478 -7.45 -11.03 -7.24
N GLY A 479 -7.04 -10.34 -6.19
CA GLY A 479 -7.40 -8.94 -5.94
C GLY A 479 -6.60 -7.94 -6.79
N ILE A 480 -6.46 -6.72 -6.28
CA ILE A 480 -5.98 -5.51 -6.98
C ILE A 480 -4.59 -5.64 -7.66
N SER A 481 -3.82 -6.71 -7.39
CA SER A 481 -2.58 -7.03 -8.12
C SER A 481 -2.67 -8.38 -8.84
N PRO A 482 -2.33 -8.44 -10.16
CA PRO A 482 -2.22 -9.69 -10.92
C PRO A 482 -1.23 -10.73 -10.36
N ALA A 483 -0.33 -10.32 -9.46
CA ALA A 483 0.59 -11.23 -8.77
C ALA A 483 -0.07 -12.01 -7.60
N SER A 484 -1.29 -11.65 -7.21
CA SER A 484 -2.01 -12.33 -6.13
C SER A 484 -2.50 -13.72 -6.58
N LYS A 485 -2.14 -14.74 -5.79
CA LYS A 485 -2.51 -16.14 -5.98
C LYS A 485 -3.57 -16.53 -4.94
N ASP A 486 -4.77 -15.94 -5.04
CA ASP A 486 -5.93 -16.28 -4.21
C ASP A 486 -6.76 -17.34 -4.96
N TYR A 487 -6.47 -18.62 -4.72
CA TYR A 487 -7.17 -19.72 -5.37
C TYR A 487 -8.36 -20.19 -4.54
N ARG A 488 -9.56 -20.08 -5.10
CA ARG A 488 -10.77 -20.70 -4.52
C ARG A 488 -11.09 -22.00 -5.25
N SER A 489 -11.26 -23.05 -4.48
CA SER A 489 -11.64 -24.37 -4.97
C SER A 489 -13.13 -24.62 -4.80
N TYR A 490 -13.71 -25.33 -5.75
CA TYR A 490 -15.12 -25.70 -5.82
C TYR A 490 -15.18 -27.17 -6.26
N TYR A 491 -16.21 -27.91 -5.83
CA TYR A 491 -16.53 -29.21 -6.42
C TYR A 491 -17.86 -29.08 -7.16
N LEU A 492 -17.86 -29.34 -8.47
CA LEU A 492 -19.03 -29.19 -9.32
C LEU A 492 -19.78 -30.52 -9.36
N GLY A 493 -21.07 -30.50 -9.04
CA GLY A 493 -21.95 -31.68 -9.05
C GLY A 493 -22.36 -32.12 -10.47
N ASN A 494 -23.36 -32.99 -10.54
CA ASN A 494 -23.81 -33.60 -11.80
C ASN A 494 -24.63 -32.66 -12.69
N ASP A 495 -25.28 -31.64 -12.12
CA ASP A 495 -25.86 -30.53 -12.89
C ASP A 495 -24.79 -29.51 -13.34
N GLY A 496 -23.62 -29.52 -12.68
CA GLY A 496 -22.50 -28.59 -12.86
C GLY A 496 -22.49 -27.43 -11.87
N ALA A 497 -23.46 -27.35 -10.96
CA ALA A 497 -23.45 -26.38 -9.89
C ALA A 497 -22.43 -26.79 -8.81
N ALA A 498 -21.79 -25.82 -8.16
CA ALA A 498 -20.94 -26.11 -7.01
C ALA A 498 -21.79 -26.63 -5.85
N VAL A 499 -21.34 -27.71 -5.21
CA VAL A 499 -22.00 -28.27 -4.03
C VAL A 499 -21.83 -27.32 -2.83
N THR A 500 -22.79 -27.33 -1.90
CA THR A 500 -22.83 -26.46 -0.72
C THR A 500 -23.05 -27.29 0.56
N GLY A 501 -22.70 -26.74 1.72
CA GLY A 501 -22.81 -27.41 3.00
C GLY A 501 -21.80 -28.56 3.19
N TRP A 502 -22.15 -29.52 4.03
CA TRP A 502 -21.35 -30.73 4.27
C TRP A 502 -21.55 -31.77 3.17
N GLN A 503 -20.46 -32.33 2.65
CA GLN A 503 -20.45 -33.27 1.52
C GLN A 503 -19.38 -34.35 1.72
N ASP A 504 -19.72 -35.60 1.40
CA ASP A 504 -18.79 -36.73 1.42
C ASP A 504 -18.20 -36.98 0.03
N ILE A 505 -16.95 -36.55 -0.18
CA ILE A 505 -16.26 -36.56 -1.48
C ILE A 505 -14.90 -37.23 -1.32
N ASP A 506 -14.57 -38.17 -2.21
CA ASP A 506 -13.31 -38.92 -2.20
C ASP A 506 -12.97 -39.57 -0.84
N GLY A 507 -14.01 -39.99 -0.09
CA GLY A 507 -13.89 -40.57 1.25
C GLY A 507 -13.61 -39.55 2.37
N LYS A 508 -13.85 -38.25 2.15
CA LYS A 508 -13.64 -37.17 3.12
C LYS A 508 -14.94 -36.39 3.33
N HIS A 509 -15.22 -36.08 4.60
CA HIS A 509 -16.32 -35.19 4.98
C HIS A 509 -15.84 -33.74 4.91
N LEU A 510 -16.28 -32.99 3.89
CA LEU A 510 -15.78 -31.66 3.56
C LEU A 510 -16.90 -30.61 3.65
N TYR A 511 -16.57 -29.38 4.00
CA TYR A 511 -17.51 -28.26 4.02
C TYR A 511 -17.31 -27.31 2.83
N PHE A 512 -18.41 -26.86 2.26
CA PHE A 512 -18.50 -25.85 1.21
C PHE A 512 -19.45 -24.74 1.65
N THR A 513 -19.11 -23.48 1.38
CA THR A 513 -20.00 -22.33 1.69
C THR A 513 -21.31 -22.39 0.91
N ASP A 514 -22.27 -21.51 1.23
CA ASP A 514 -23.50 -21.32 0.44
C ASP A 514 -23.23 -20.88 -1.01
N THR A 515 -22.03 -20.36 -1.28
CA THR A 515 -21.50 -20.02 -2.62
C THR A 515 -20.64 -21.14 -3.23
N GLY A 516 -20.55 -22.30 -2.59
CA GLY A 516 -19.83 -23.49 -3.03
C GLY A 516 -18.30 -23.46 -2.89
N ILE A 517 -17.76 -22.50 -2.12
CA ILE A 517 -16.32 -22.38 -1.88
C ILE A 517 -15.90 -23.43 -0.84
N TYR A 518 -14.94 -24.27 -1.18
CA TYR A 518 -14.36 -25.28 -0.29
C TYR A 518 -13.61 -24.63 0.89
N ALA A 519 -13.96 -25.03 2.12
CA ALA A 519 -13.34 -24.55 3.35
C ALA A 519 -11.96 -25.18 3.61
N SER A 520 -10.95 -24.73 2.85
CA SER A 520 -9.61 -25.35 2.81
C SER A 520 -8.64 -24.85 3.89
N ASN A 521 -8.55 -23.53 4.10
CA ASN A 521 -7.93 -22.90 5.26
C ASN A 521 -8.61 -21.56 5.50
N GLY A 522 -9.06 -21.30 6.73
CA GLY A 522 -9.68 -20.04 7.11
C GLY A 522 -10.81 -20.20 8.11
N ILE A 523 -11.49 -19.07 8.38
CA ILE A 523 -12.67 -19.02 9.23
C ILE A 523 -13.89 -18.82 8.34
N TYR A 524 -14.91 -19.64 8.58
CA TYR A 524 -16.15 -19.65 7.82
C TYR A 524 -17.33 -19.53 8.77
N SER A 525 -18.22 -18.58 8.50
CA SER A 525 -19.45 -18.39 9.27
C SER A 525 -20.50 -19.40 8.81
N ILE A 526 -21.02 -20.20 9.74
CA ILE A 526 -22.04 -21.24 9.51
C ILE A 526 -23.13 -21.03 10.57
N ASN A 527 -24.38 -20.81 10.16
CA ASN A 527 -25.51 -20.55 11.05
C ASN A 527 -25.26 -19.46 12.11
N GLY A 528 -24.53 -18.39 11.73
CA GLY A 528 -24.19 -17.26 12.61
C GLY A 528 -23.03 -17.50 13.59
N LYS A 529 -22.40 -18.69 13.59
CA LYS A 529 -21.18 -18.99 14.35
C LYS A 529 -19.97 -19.13 13.43
N ASN A 530 -18.77 -18.82 13.92
CA ASN A 530 -17.53 -18.91 13.16
C ASN A 530 -16.82 -20.25 13.43
N TYR A 531 -16.44 -20.98 12.39
CA TYR A 531 -15.73 -22.26 12.48
C TYR A 531 -14.38 -22.18 11.76
N LEU A 532 -13.35 -22.82 12.32
CA LEU A 532 -11.97 -22.78 11.81
C LEU A 532 -11.63 -24.06 11.05
N PHE A 533 -11.18 -23.92 9.81
CA PHE A 533 -10.71 -25.02 8.98
C PHE A 533 -9.21 -24.89 8.69
N GLU A 534 -8.48 -26.01 8.75
CA GLU A 534 -7.09 -26.11 8.30
C GLU A 534 -6.91 -27.37 7.43
N LYS A 535 -6.29 -27.23 6.25
CA LYS A 535 -6.07 -28.32 5.27
C LYS A 535 -7.35 -29.06 4.84
N GLY A 536 -8.51 -28.42 4.95
CA GLY A 536 -9.84 -28.99 4.67
C GLY A 536 -10.51 -29.68 5.85
N GLN A 537 -9.90 -29.69 7.03
CA GLN A 537 -10.43 -30.32 8.24
C GLN A 537 -10.86 -29.27 9.26
N LEU A 538 -11.99 -29.52 9.92
CA LEU A 538 -12.51 -28.69 11.00
C LEU A 538 -11.62 -28.84 12.24
N VAL A 539 -11.03 -27.73 12.69
CA VAL A 539 -10.19 -27.68 13.89
C VAL A 539 -11.08 -27.72 15.12
N LYS A 540 -10.80 -28.62 16.08
CA LYS A 540 -11.59 -28.85 17.31
C LYS A 540 -10.67 -28.96 18.52
N ASP A 541 -11.05 -28.33 19.63
CA ASP A 541 -10.28 -28.21 20.88
C ASP A 541 -8.79 -27.89 20.69
N ALA A 542 -8.49 -27.13 19.64
CA ALA A 542 -7.14 -26.88 19.17
C ALA A 542 -6.92 -25.42 18.78
N TYR A 543 -5.65 -25.02 18.76
CA TYR A 543 -5.22 -23.81 18.07
C TYR A 543 -5.00 -24.12 16.60
N GLY A 544 -5.38 -23.22 15.71
CA GLY A 544 -5.10 -23.31 14.27
C GLY A 544 -4.63 -21.96 13.70
N VAL A 545 -3.91 -21.99 12.58
CA VAL A 545 -3.28 -20.81 11.99
C VAL A 545 -3.83 -20.51 10.59
N VAL A 546 -4.33 -19.29 10.41
CA VAL A 546 -4.84 -18.79 9.13
C VAL A 546 -3.80 -17.88 8.46
N ASP A 547 -3.36 -18.29 7.27
CA ASP A 547 -2.61 -17.43 6.34
C ASP A 547 -3.59 -16.44 5.67
N LYS A 548 -3.56 -15.15 6.03
CA LYS A 548 -4.30 -14.10 5.29
C LYS A 548 -3.37 -13.43 4.26
N PRO A 549 -3.77 -13.26 2.99
CA PRO A 549 -2.94 -12.62 1.97
C PRO A 549 -2.86 -11.10 2.18
N GLY A 550 -1.69 -10.60 2.62
CA GLY A 550 -1.39 -9.17 2.70
C GLY A 550 -0.73 -8.62 1.43
N ALA A 551 -0.73 -7.30 1.27
CA ALA A 551 -0.29 -6.63 0.04
C ALA A 551 1.21 -6.78 -0.32
N LYS A 552 2.04 -7.29 0.61
CA LYS A 552 3.48 -7.57 0.39
C LYS A 552 3.98 -8.85 1.09
N VAL A 553 3.30 -9.33 2.13
CA VAL A 553 3.67 -10.50 2.95
C VAL A 553 2.38 -11.24 3.35
N ARG A 554 2.42 -12.56 3.54
CA ARG A 554 1.31 -13.31 4.17
C ARG A 554 1.33 -13.05 5.68
N LEU A 555 0.20 -12.60 6.22
CA LEU A 555 0.02 -12.42 7.66
C LEU A 555 -0.52 -13.71 8.26
N LYS A 556 -0.06 -14.08 9.46
CA LYS A 556 -0.44 -15.32 10.13
C LYS A 556 -1.18 -15.02 11.43
N TYR A 557 -2.42 -15.47 11.50
CA TYR A 557 -3.28 -15.25 12.65
C TYR A 557 -3.63 -16.58 13.32
N THR A 558 -3.49 -16.64 14.64
CA THR A 558 -3.80 -17.84 15.44
C THR A 558 -5.18 -17.66 16.07
N TYR A 559 -5.98 -18.73 16.10
CA TYR A 559 -7.31 -18.78 16.70
C TYR A 559 -7.45 -20.05 17.54
N ARG A 560 -8.31 -20.01 18.57
CA ARG A 560 -8.64 -21.16 19.42
C ARG A 560 -10.06 -21.64 19.15
N THR A 561 -10.26 -22.97 19.18
CA THR A 561 -11.57 -23.62 18.99
C THR A 561 -12.04 -24.39 20.23
N ASN A 562 -13.35 -24.63 20.31
CA ASN A 562 -13.98 -25.59 21.22
C ASN A 562 -14.17 -26.97 20.57
N ALA A 563 -14.80 -27.91 21.28
CA ALA A 563 -15.09 -29.27 20.83
C ALA A 563 -15.94 -29.35 19.55
N ASP A 564 -16.84 -28.38 19.34
CA ASP A 564 -17.67 -28.29 18.14
C ASP A 564 -16.90 -27.74 16.93
N GLY A 565 -15.78 -27.04 17.18
CA GLY A 565 -14.92 -26.40 16.19
C GLY A 565 -15.19 -24.91 16.00
N GLU A 566 -15.98 -24.34 16.91
CA GLU A 566 -16.36 -22.93 16.93
C GLU A 566 -15.19 -22.09 17.48
N VAL A 567 -14.92 -20.98 16.80
CA VAL A 567 -13.87 -20.02 17.18
C VAL A 567 -14.27 -19.28 18.45
N LEU A 568 -13.42 -19.34 19.47
CA LEU A 568 -13.63 -18.66 20.75
C LEU A 568 -13.41 -17.15 20.61
N THR A 569 -14.30 -16.35 21.19
CA THR A 569 -14.24 -14.88 21.17
C THR A 569 -14.47 -14.29 22.56
N GLY A 570 -13.87 -13.14 22.87
CA GLY A 570 -14.05 -12.45 24.15
C GLY A 570 -13.53 -13.26 25.35
N LYS A 571 -14.08 -12.99 26.54
CA LYS A 571 -13.65 -13.68 27.77
C LYS A 571 -14.23 -15.10 27.85
N GLN A 572 -13.38 -16.08 28.13
CA GLN A 572 -13.69 -17.51 28.17
C GLN A 572 -13.02 -18.18 29.38
N ILE A 573 -13.53 -19.35 29.78
CA ILE A 573 -12.90 -20.22 30.79
C ILE A 573 -12.65 -21.59 30.15
N ILE A 574 -11.39 -22.03 30.13
CA ILE A 574 -10.95 -23.31 29.56
C ILE A 574 -10.14 -24.02 30.65
N ASP A 575 -10.56 -25.22 31.06
CA ASP A 575 -9.91 -26.01 32.11
C ASP A 575 -9.60 -25.23 33.41
N GLY A 576 -10.53 -24.36 33.80
CA GLY A 576 -10.41 -23.47 34.97
C GLY A 576 -9.50 -22.25 34.78
N THR A 577 -8.83 -22.13 33.64
CA THR A 577 -7.99 -20.97 33.28
C THR A 577 -8.82 -19.94 32.50
N GLU A 578 -8.68 -18.67 32.83
CA GLU A 578 -9.39 -17.58 32.14
C GLU A 578 -8.59 -17.04 30.95
N TYR A 579 -9.28 -16.80 29.84
CA TYR A 579 -8.74 -16.26 28.59
C TYR A 579 -9.56 -15.05 28.12
N ILE A 580 -8.96 -14.13 27.37
CA ILE A 580 -9.64 -13.05 26.64
C ILE A 580 -9.14 -13.05 25.18
N PHE A 581 -9.95 -13.61 24.28
CA PHE A 581 -9.71 -13.56 22.84
C PHE A 581 -10.28 -12.26 22.24
N ALA A 582 -9.80 -11.86 21.05
CA ALA A 582 -10.36 -10.72 20.32
C ALA A 582 -11.85 -10.94 19.95
N SER A 583 -12.52 -9.88 19.50
CA SER A 583 -13.92 -9.92 19.07
C SER A 583 -14.15 -10.75 17.79
N ASP A 584 -13.12 -10.94 16.97
CA ASP A 584 -13.10 -11.87 15.83
C ASP A 584 -12.40 -13.21 16.15
N GLY A 585 -12.02 -13.41 17.42
CA GLY A 585 -11.43 -14.64 17.95
C GLY A 585 -9.92 -14.80 17.76
N GLN A 586 -9.23 -13.77 17.27
CA GLN A 586 -7.76 -13.77 17.23
C GLN A 586 -7.17 -13.96 18.63
N VAL A 587 -6.10 -14.76 18.69
CA VAL A 587 -5.26 -14.93 19.87
C VAL A 587 -4.34 -13.70 20.01
N VAL A 588 -4.53 -12.95 21.10
CA VAL A 588 -3.84 -11.70 21.40
C VAL A 588 -2.78 -11.84 22.51
N ASP A 589 -1.72 -11.03 22.42
CA ASP A 589 -0.69 -10.81 23.43
C ASP A 589 -0.70 -9.32 23.87
N GLY A 590 -0.44 -9.03 25.15
CA GLY A 590 -0.25 -7.68 25.67
C GLY A 590 -1.41 -7.17 26.51
N VAL A 591 -1.66 -5.84 26.48
CA VAL A 591 -2.70 -5.19 27.30
C VAL A 591 -4.01 -5.14 26.53
N VAL A 592 -5.06 -5.77 27.07
CA VAL A 592 -6.39 -5.85 26.46
C VAL A 592 -7.43 -5.17 27.35
N ARG A 593 -8.25 -4.30 26.77
CA ARG A 593 -9.40 -3.70 27.47
C ARG A 593 -10.61 -4.63 27.37
N TYR A 594 -11.17 -5.02 28.52
CA TYR A 594 -12.39 -5.83 28.60
C TYR A 594 -13.21 -5.38 29.82
N ASP A 595 -14.53 -5.25 29.65
CA ASP A 595 -15.46 -4.77 30.70
C ASP A 595 -14.96 -3.51 31.43
N GLY A 596 -14.57 -2.49 30.66
CA GLY A 596 -13.98 -1.23 31.13
C GLY A 596 -12.51 -1.34 31.60
N LYS A 597 -12.13 -2.43 32.26
CA LYS A 597 -10.81 -2.69 32.84
C LYS A 597 -9.74 -3.04 31.80
N LEU A 598 -8.47 -2.92 32.20
CA LEU A 598 -7.31 -3.40 31.45
C LEU A 598 -6.80 -4.72 32.05
N TYR A 599 -6.56 -5.72 31.22
CA TYR A 599 -5.97 -7.01 31.61
C TYR A 599 -4.67 -7.25 30.84
N LEU A 600 -3.71 -7.95 31.45
CA LEU A 600 -2.51 -8.42 30.77
C LEU A 600 -2.74 -9.85 30.31
N VAL A 601 -2.54 -10.12 29.02
CA VAL A 601 -2.78 -11.45 28.44
C VAL A 601 -1.62 -11.96 27.60
N LYS A 602 -1.37 -13.27 27.61
CA LYS A 602 -0.36 -13.95 26.80
C LYS A 602 -0.92 -15.22 26.17
N ASP A 603 -0.82 -15.36 24.85
CA ASP A 603 -1.61 -16.36 24.10
C ASP A 603 -3.09 -16.33 24.51
N SER A 604 -3.62 -15.11 24.71
CA SER A 604 -4.94 -14.78 25.28
C SER A 604 -5.23 -15.23 26.71
N LYS A 605 -4.35 -15.98 27.38
CA LYS A 605 -4.50 -16.34 28.81
C LYS A 605 -4.33 -15.09 29.67
N ILE A 606 -5.18 -14.90 30.68
CA ILE A 606 -5.02 -13.81 31.67
C ILE A 606 -3.84 -14.10 32.59
N GLU A 607 -2.90 -13.15 32.70
CA GLU A 607 -1.77 -13.23 33.62
C GLU A 607 -2.12 -12.56 34.96
N LYS A 608 -2.41 -13.41 35.96
CA LYS A 608 -2.85 -13.04 37.32
C LYS A 608 -1.68 -13.08 38.29
N ASN A 609 -1.66 -12.16 39.26
CA ASN A 609 -0.53 -11.99 40.19
C ASN A 609 0.81 -11.98 39.42
N TYR A 610 0.90 -11.12 38.40
CA TYR A 610 2.09 -10.97 37.59
C TYR A 610 2.85 -9.69 37.97
N PHE A 611 4.18 -9.76 37.97
CA PHE A 611 5.04 -8.58 37.90
C PHE A 611 6.30 -8.91 37.10
N GLY A 612 6.72 -7.99 36.22
CA GLY A 612 7.99 -8.09 35.48
C GLY A 612 7.92 -7.72 34.00
N ALA A 613 9.02 -7.97 33.28
CA ALA A 613 9.18 -7.68 31.86
C ALA A 613 8.27 -8.53 30.93
N PHE A 614 7.32 -7.88 30.24
CA PHE A 614 6.42 -8.55 29.30
C PHE A 614 6.96 -8.53 27.85
N PHE A 615 6.72 -9.65 27.15
CA PHE A 615 7.14 -9.86 25.77
C PHE A 615 6.00 -10.45 24.94
N SER A 616 5.67 -9.80 23.82
CA SER A 616 4.65 -10.21 22.85
C SER A 616 5.25 -10.72 21.54
N LYS A 617 4.46 -11.45 20.75
CA LYS A 617 4.85 -11.91 19.41
C LYS A 617 4.68 -10.80 18.36
N ASN A 618 5.62 -10.73 17.43
CA ASN A 618 5.61 -9.77 16.32
C ASN A 618 4.94 -10.40 15.08
N GLU A 619 3.67 -10.08 14.84
CA GLU A 619 2.84 -10.66 13.76
C GLU A 619 3.40 -10.49 12.34
N ILE A 620 4.23 -9.46 12.11
CA ILE A 620 4.72 -9.09 10.77
C ILE A 620 6.09 -9.70 10.48
N LEU A 621 6.94 -9.84 11.50
CA LEU A 621 8.35 -10.25 11.35
C LEU A 621 8.73 -11.56 12.05
N GLY A 622 7.86 -12.15 12.86
CA GLY A 622 8.08 -13.48 13.45
C GLY A 622 9.12 -13.53 14.58
N GLY A 623 9.25 -12.46 15.36
CA GLY A 623 10.12 -12.38 16.54
C GLY A 623 9.36 -12.11 17.84
N ILE A 624 10.07 -11.98 18.95
CA ILE A 624 9.54 -11.48 20.23
C ILE A 624 9.92 -10.00 20.42
N ASN A 625 8.95 -9.17 20.79
CA ASN A 625 9.15 -7.77 21.13
C ASN A 625 9.05 -7.62 22.66
N PHE A 626 9.95 -6.85 23.28
CA PHE A 626 9.72 -6.33 24.63
C PHE A 626 8.66 -5.21 24.56
N THR A 627 7.76 -5.16 25.55
CA THR A 627 6.62 -4.22 25.54
C THR A 627 6.45 -3.42 26.83
N GLY A 628 7.40 -3.48 27.77
CA GLY A 628 7.32 -2.79 29.07
C GLY A 628 7.33 -3.76 30.27
N ILE A 629 7.43 -3.18 31.47
CA ILE A 629 7.31 -3.90 32.75
C ILE A 629 5.91 -3.63 33.31
N TYR A 630 5.16 -4.67 33.63
CA TYR A 630 3.75 -4.58 34.04
C TYR A 630 3.53 -5.25 35.40
N GLY A 631 2.47 -4.84 36.11
CA GLY A 631 1.97 -5.53 37.30
C GLY A 631 0.47 -5.81 37.17
N THR A 632 0.00 -6.93 37.73
CA THR A 632 -1.43 -7.27 37.80
C THR A 632 -1.88 -7.76 39.18
N ASP A 633 -3.17 -7.57 39.48
CA ASP A 633 -3.82 -8.08 40.68
C ASP A 633 -4.14 -9.60 40.61
N GLU A 634 -4.79 -10.12 41.65
CA GLU A 634 -5.26 -11.52 41.72
C GLU A 634 -6.26 -11.92 40.63
N ASN A 635 -6.86 -10.93 39.94
CA ASN A 635 -7.82 -11.09 38.85
C ASN A 635 -7.16 -10.91 37.47
N GLY A 636 -5.90 -10.45 37.41
CA GLY A 636 -5.16 -10.15 36.19
C GLY A 636 -5.42 -8.76 35.62
N VAL A 637 -6.06 -7.88 36.39
CA VAL A 637 -6.27 -6.46 36.08
C VAL A 637 -4.95 -5.72 36.29
N LEU A 638 -4.58 -4.81 35.37
CA LEU A 638 -3.35 -4.02 35.52
C LEU A 638 -3.41 -3.12 36.76
N LEU A 639 -2.28 -3.02 37.46
CA LEU A 639 -2.08 -2.04 38.52
C LEU A 639 -1.86 -0.64 37.92
N GLU A 640 -2.34 0.39 38.62
CA GLU A 640 -2.18 1.80 38.25
C GLU A 640 -1.85 2.64 39.49
N GLY A 641 -1.04 3.69 39.33
CA GLY A 641 -0.65 4.58 40.42
C GLY A 641 0.49 4.04 41.30
N VAL A 642 0.61 4.55 42.53
CA VAL A 642 1.65 4.15 43.49
C VAL A 642 1.17 2.92 44.26
N GLN A 643 1.74 1.75 43.96
CA GLN A 643 1.35 0.46 44.57
C GLN A 643 2.57 -0.43 44.83
N ARG A 644 2.44 -1.39 45.77
CA ARG A 644 3.48 -2.41 45.99
C ARG A 644 3.30 -3.58 45.03
N SER A 645 4.40 -4.10 44.49
CA SER A 645 4.37 -5.31 43.66
C SER A 645 4.62 -6.58 44.50
N LEU A 646 4.65 -7.73 43.83
CA LEU A 646 4.96 -9.04 44.41
C LEU A 646 6.42 -9.17 44.87
N ASP A 647 7.33 -8.30 44.41
CA ASP A 647 8.69 -8.19 44.97
C ASP A 647 8.73 -7.46 46.34
N GLY A 648 7.57 -6.96 46.79
CA GLY A 648 7.39 -6.22 48.03
C GLY A 648 7.82 -4.75 47.96
N GLN A 649 8.48 -4.32 46.88
CA GLN A 649 8.88 -2.93 46.66
C GLN A 649 7.68 -2.08 46.21
N LEU A 650 7.84 -0.77 46.32
CA LEU A 650 6.84 0.21 45.91
C LEU A 650 7.18 0.72 44.51
N HIS A 651 6.22 0.76 43.60
CA HIS A 651 6.42 1.22 42.21
C HIS A 651 5.36 2.24 41.82
N TYR A 652 5.56 2.85 40.64
CA TYR A 652 4.57 3.72 40.02
C TYR A 652 4.21 3.23 38.62
N PHE A 653 2.98 2.75 38.49
CA PHE A 653 2.43 2.13 37.28
C PHE A 653 1.68 3.17 36.44
N GLN A 654 2.03 3.33 35.15
CA GLN A 654 1.33 4.22 34.20
C GLN A 654 0.99 3.61 32.81
N PRO A 655 0.28 2.46 32.71
CA PRO A 655 0.22 1.37 33.68
C PRO A 655 1.53 0.54 33.66
N GLU A 656 2.40 0.75 32.66
CA GLU A 656 3.79 0.30 32.67
C GLU A 656 4.61 0.96 33.79
N VAL A 657 5.54 0.22 34.37
CA VAL A 657 6.62 0.78 35.19
C VAL A 657 7.72 1.33 34.28
N LYS A 658 7.86 2.65 34.25
CA LYS A 658 8.90 3.33 33.46
C LYS A 658 10.23 3.35 34.23
N SER A 659 11.30 2.84 33.60
CA SER A 659 12.64 2.88 34.17
C SER A 659 13.17 4.30 34.30
N VAL A 660 13.97 4.54 35.35
CA VAL A 660 14.82 5.73 35.52
C VAL A 660 16.28 5.31 35.58
N ASP A 661 17.13 5.92 34.75
CA ASP A 661 18.56 5.58 34.68
C ASP A 661 19.37 6.10 35.88
N LYS A 662 18.84 7.13 36.55
CA LYS A 662 19.41 7.79 37.72
C LYS A 662 18.33 8.16 38.74
N PRO A 663 18.64 8.19 40.05
CA PRO A 663 17.66 8.52 41.09
C PRO A 663 17.08 9.92 40.91
N THR A 664 15.75 10.04 41.03
CA THR A 664 15.01 11.25 40.64
C THR A 664 13.82 11.55 41.55
N TRP A 665 13.37 12.79 41.54
CA TRP A 665 12.18 13.24 42.28
C TRP A 665 10.94 13.20 41.38
N LYS A 666 9.83 12.67 41.90
CA LYS A 666 8.51 12.76 41.24
C LYS A 666 7.46 13.22 42.24
N GLU A 667 6.68 14.22 41.84
CA GLU A 667 5.44 14.59 42.54
C GLU A 667 4.31 13.74 41.95
N ILE A 668 3.52 13.09 42.81
CA ILE A 668 2.34 12.29 42.43
C ILE A 668 1.27 12.59 43.48
N ASP A 669 0.10 13.05 43.04
CA ASP A 669 -1.05 13.40 43.91
C ASP A 669 -0.71 14.34 45.09
N GLY A 670 0.26 15.25 44.88
CA GLY A 670 0.74 16.19 45.89
C GLY A 670 1.73 15.62 46.91
N LYS A 671 2.07 14.34 46.82
CA LYS A 671 3.15 13.68 47.58
C LYS A 671 4.43 13.61 46.74
N ARG A 672 5.58 13.82 47.39
CA ARG A 672 6.91 13.72 46.77
C ARG A 672 7.53 12.34 47.02
N TYR A 673 8.02 11.71 45.95
CA TYR A 673 8.63 10.38 45.99
C TYR A 673 10.05 10.40 45.40
N ARG A 674 10.97 9.64 46.00
CA ARG A 674 12.31 9.37 45.44
C ARG A 674 12.27 8.09 44.62
N LEU A 675 12.24 8.21 43.31
CA LEU A 675 12.34 7.07 42.40
C LEU A 675 13.82 6.70 42.24
N THR A 676 14.15 5.43 42.37
CA THR A 676 15.52 4.91 42.26
C THR A 676 15.55 3.54 41.57
N LYS A 677 16.76 3.10 41.24
CA LYS A 677 17.06 1.89 40.49
C LYS A 677 17.19 0.71 41.46
N TRP A 678 16.42 -0.36 41.27
CA TRP A 678 16.59 -1.57 42.07
C TRP A 678 17.87 -2.32 41.64
N TYR A 679 18.61 -2.86 42.61
CA TYR A 679 19.94 -3.44 42.35
C TYR A 679 19.93 -4.95 42.08
N LEU A 680 18.77 -5.61 42.17
CA LEU A 680 18.59 -6.97 41.64
C LEU A 680 18.11 -6.85 40.19
N PRO A 681 18.90 -7.31 39.19
CA PRO A 681 18.45 -7.28 37.81
C PRO A 681 17.39 -8.35 37.55
N GLU A 682 16.25 -7.97 36.96
CA GLU A 682 15.53 -8.91 36.10
C GLU A 682 16.44 -9.21 34.90
N HIS A 683 16.80 -10.48 34.70
CA HIS A 683 17.91 -10.87 33.82
C HIS A 683 17.63 -10.75 32.30
N HIS A 684 16.71 -9.87 31.90
CA HIS A 684 16.22 -9.75 30.53
C HIS A 684 16.20 -8.29 30.05
N ALA A 685 16.81 -8.05 28.88
CA ALA A 685 16.92 -6.75 28.19
C ALA A 685 17.74 -5.64 28.89
N ASP A 686 18.60 -5.97 29.86
CA ASP A 686 19.49 -5.03 30.59
C ASP A 686 18.78 -3.85 31.29
N MET A 687 17.45 -3.92 31.39
CA MET A 687 16.62 -2.94 32.08
C MET A 687 16.50 -3.29 33.57
N TYR A 688 16.31 -2.25 34.39
CA TYR A 688 16.21 -2.36 35.83
C TYR A 688 14.82 -1.87 36.26
N THR A 689 14.20 -2.59 37.19
CA THR A 689 12.94 -2.14 37.79
C THR A 689 13.17 -0.85 38.57
N THR A 690 12.29 0.12 38.36
CA THR A 690 12.29 1.36 39.13
C THR A 690 11.38 1.22 40.33
N ILE A 691 11.97 1.45 41.49
CA ILE A 691 11.29 1.45 42.78
C ILE A 691 11.17 2.88 43.30
N ILE A 692 10.24 3.09 44.21
CA ILE A 692 10.20 4.22 45.12
C ILE A 692 10.92 3.78 46.39
N LEU A 693 11.90 4.58 46.82
CA LEU A 693 12.64 4.32 48.06
C LEU A 693 11.69 4.43 49.27
N THR A 694 11.85 3.58 50.29
CA THR A 694 11.02 3.60 51.51
C THR A 694 11.86 3.38 52.77
N ASN A 695 11.40 3.91 53.91
CA ASN A 695 12.00 3.74 55.24
C ASN A 695 13.50 4.14 55.34
N ASP A 696 13.86 5.33 54.85
CA ASP A 696 15.26 5.75 54.67
C ASP A 696 15.51 7.21 55.06
N THR A 697 16.79 7.58 55.23
CA THR A 697 17.24 8.98 55.40
C THR A 697 18.31 9.32 54.37
N LEU A 698 17.97 10.26 53.48
CA LEU A 698 18.73 10.50 52.25
C LEU A 698 19.20 11.96 52.14
N LYS A 699 20.48 12.16 51.82
CA LYS A 699 21.07 13.43 51.39
C LYS A 699 20.93 13.55 49.88
N VAL A 700 20.25 14.60 49.40
CA VAL A 700 20.17 14.94 47.97
C VAL A 700 20.50 16.42 47.84
N ASP A 701 21.50 16.73 47.02
CA ASP A 701 22.13 18.05 46.95
C ASP A 701 22.55 18.53 48.36
N ASP A 702 22.25 19.79 48.72
CA ASP A 702 22.52 20.37 50.04
C ASP A 702 21.42 20.07 51.09
N LYS A 703 20.48 19.16 50.80
CA LYS A 703 19.30 18.88 51.64
C LYS A 703 19.27 17.44 52.15
N THR A 704 18.59 17.25 53.28
CA THR A 704 18.35 15.93 53.88
C THR A 704 16.85 15.65 53.97
N TYR A 705 16.45 14.41 53.66
CA TYR A 705 15.06 13.97 53.61
C TYR A 705 14.86 12.69 54.44
N THR A 706 13.77 12.62 55.20
CA THR A 706 13.23 11.36 55.73
C THR A 706 12.23 10.80 54.71
N ILE A 707 12.22 9.48 54.53
CA ILE A 707 11.36 8.80 53.57
C ILE A 707 10.62 7.67 54.29
N ASP A 708 9.30 7.70 54.31
CA ASP A 708 8.47 6.78 55.10
C ASP A 708 8.18 5.44 54.38
N ASN A 709 7.29 4.63 54.97
CA ASN A 709 6.88 3.33 54.40
C ASN A 709 5.91 3.45 53.21
N GLU A 710 5.36 4.62 52.95
CA GLU A 710 4.62 4.95 51.72
C GLU A 710 5.54 5.57 50.66
N GLY A 711 6.83 5.77 50.97
CA GLY A 711 7.83 6.37 50.07
C GLY A 711 7.77 7.90 49.99
N VAL A 712 7.01 8.54 50.88
CA VAL A 712 6.83 9.99 50.89
C VAL A 712 8.04 10.66 51.54
N ALA A 713 8.67 11.57 50.80
CA ALA A 713 9.90 12.23 51.21
C ALA A 713 9.64 13.61 51.83
N THR A 714 10.01 13.76 53.11
CA THR A 714 9.87 15.00 53.88
C THR A 714 11.24 15.62 54.15
N GLU A 715 11.42 16.89 53.80
CA GLU A 715 12.67 17.63 54.07
C GLU A 715 12.85 17.89 55.58
N PHE A 716 14.05 17.64 56.10
CA PHE A 716 14.43 17.90 57.49
C PHE A 716 15.88 18.37 57.61
N THR A 717 16.30 18.80 58.81
CA THR A 717 17.70 19.14 59.10
C THR A 717 18.34 18.02 59.92
N ALA A 718 19.25 17.26 59.31
CA ALA A 718 20.04 16.24 60.02
C ALA A 718 20.97 16.87 61.06
N LYS A 719 21.09 16.24 62.23
CA LYS A 719 21.93 16.67 63.36
C LYS A 719 22.47 15.47 64.14
N ASN A 720 23.74 15.52 64.51
CA ASN A 720 24.47 14.47 65.24
C ASN A 720 24.17 13.04 64.74
N GLN A 721 24.24 12.84 63.42
CA GLN A 721 23.93 11.58 62.77
C GLN A 721 24.65 11.42 61.44
N PHE A 722 24.81 10.17 61.03
CA PHE A 722 25.14 9.81 59.65
C PHE A 722 23.91 9.92 58.74
N VAL A 723 24.12 10.33 57.49
CA VAL A 723 23.14 10.31 56.39
C VAL A 723 23.84 9.82 55.13
N ARG A 724 23.16 9.05 54.28
CA ARG A 724 23.69 8.54 53.02
C ARG A 724 23.16 9.34 51.82
N ASP A 725 23.89 9.38 50.70
CA ASP A 725 23.31 9.73 49.40
C ASP A 725 22.86 8.45 48.64
N ASP A 726 22.24 8.63 47.46
CA ASP A 726 21.81 7.49 46.63
C ASP A 726 22.98 6.61 46.15
N ASN A 727 24.21 7.13 46.17
CA ASN A 727 25.44 6.46 45.77
C ASN A 727 26.13 5.73 46.95
N TRP A 728 25.46 5.59 48.09
CA TRP A 728 25.97 4.99 49.34
C TRP A 728 27.19 5.71 49.95
N ASN A 729 27.40 6.99 49.59
CA ASN A 729 28.38 7.84 50.26
C ASN A 729 27.79 8.29 51.60
N TRP A 730 28.57 8.16 52.68
CA TRP A 730 28.15 8.54 54.03
C TRP A 730 28.65 9.93 54.39
N TYR A 731 27.79 10.71 55.05
CA TYR A 731 28.03 12.09 55.48
C TYR A 731 27.68 12.20 56.97
N TYR A 732 28.43 12.99 57.76
CA TYR A 732 28.10 13.23 59.17
C TYR A 732 27.75 14.70 59.42
N TYR A 733 26.61 14.92 60.07
CA TYR A 733 26.14 16.25 60.46
C TYR A 733 26.36 16.47 61.97
N ASP A 734 26.93 17.62 62.33
CA ASP A 734 27.22 17.99 63.73
C ASP A 734 25.95 18.36 64.53
N THR A 735 26.12 18.85 65.77
CA THR A 735 25.03 19.27 66.65
C THR A 735 24.30 20.54 66.14
N ASP A 736 24.98 21.41 65.41
CA ASP A 736 24.37 22.58 64.76
C ASP A 736 23.61 22.19 63.48
N GLY A 737 23.95 21.07 62.85
CA GLY A 737 23.45 20.62 61.55
C GLY A 737 24.35 21.01 60.39
N LYS A 738 25.64 21.25 60.64
CA LYS A 738 26.68 21.49 59.63
C LYS A 738 27.32 20.17 59.24
N LEU A 739 27.70 20.07 57.97
CA LEU A 739 28.41 18.91 57.44
C LEU A 739 29.89 18.94 57.87
N LEU A 740 30.39 17.84 58.42
CA LEU A 740 31.80 17.71 58.82
C LEU A 740 32.72 17.37 57.64
N THR A 741 33.95 17.89 57.69
CA THR A 741 35.03 17.65 56.71
C THR A 741 36.36 17.42 57.43
N GLY A 742 37.33 16.80 56.75
CA GLY A 742 38.66 16.48 57.27
C GLY A 742 38.68 15.31 58.27
N ARG A 743 39.78 15.19 59.01
CA ARG A 743 39.95 14.20 60.08
C ARG A 743 39.11 14.60 61.30
N GLN A 744 38.27 13.68 61.79
CA GLN A 744 37.30 13.92 62.85
C GLN A 744 37.31 12.79 63.88
N THR A 745 36.95 13.11 65.12
CA THR A 745 36.75 12.11 66.19
C THR A 745 35.26 11.99 66.47
N ILE A 746 34.65 10.84 66.15
CA ILE A 746 33.22 10.57 66.34
C ILE A 746 33.12 9.26 67.13
N ASP A 747 32.34 9.25 68.20
CA ASP A 747 32.15 8.11 69.12
C ASP A 747 33.45 7.40 69.56
N GLY A 748 34.53 8.19 69.68
CA GLY A 748 35.87 7.74 70.09
C GLY A 748 36.77 7.23 68.96
N VAL A 749 36.27 7.04 67.73
CA VAL A 749 37.07 6.59 66.59
C VAL A 749 37.53 7.75 65.69
N GLN A 750 38.70 7.60 65.09
CA GLN A 750 39.24 8.52 64.09
C GLN A 750 38.64 8.18 62.72
N LEU A 751 37.85 9.09 62.15
CA LEU A 751 37.29 9.01 60.80
C LEU A 751 37.86 10.16 59.94
N TYR A 752 37.74 10.04 58.62
CA TYR A 752 38.06 11.14 57.70
C TYR A 752 36.93 11.36 56.71
N PHE A 753 36.59 12.63 56.50
CA PHE A 753 35.62 13.09 55.52
C PHE A 753 36.34 13.98 54.50
N ASP A 754 36.03 13.83 53.22
CA ASP A 754 36.65 14.63 52.16
C ASP A 754 36.23 16.11 52.22
N LYS A 755 36.75 16.90 51.26
CA LYS A 755 36.40 18.33 51.08
C LYS A 755 34.90 18.59 50.84
N ASN A 756 34.14 17.57 50.47
CA ASN A 756 32.69 17.59 50.23
C ASN A 756 31.89 16.95 51.38
N GLY A 757 32.56 16.53 52.46
CA GLY A 757 31.98 15.88 53.63
C GLY A 757 31.64 14.40 53.46
N LYS A 758 32.09 13.73 52.39
CA LYS A 758 31.93 12.28 52.19
C LYS A 758 32.96 11.53 53.04
N GLN A 759 32.51 10.56 53.84
CA GLN A 759 33.37 9.65 54.58
C GLN A 759 34.27 8.85 53.63
N VAL A 760 35.57 8.85 53.90
CA VAL A 760 36.54 7.99 53.22
C VAL A 760 36.60 6.64 53.91
N LYS A 761 36.55 5.57 53.10
CA LYS A 761 36.60 4.17 53.55
C LYS A 761 37.48 3.37 52.59
N GLY A 762 38.18 2.37 53.11
CA GLY A 762 38.99 1.41 52.35
C GLY A 762 40.18 2.02 51.60
N SER A 763 40.59 3.23 51.98
CA SER A 763 41.50 4.06 51.18
C SER A 763 42.62 4.67 52.02
N LEU A 764 43.77 4.81 51.39
CA LEU A 764 44.87 5.67 51.78
C LEU A 764 44.52 7.13 51.50
N VAL A 765 44.88 8.02 52.43
CA VAL A 765 44.68 9.48 52.33
C VAL A 765 45.96 10.19 52.73
N ASP A 766 46.47 11.06 51.86
CA ASP A 766 47.54 12.00 52.22
C ASP A 766 46.96 13.20 53.02
N ILE A 767 47.41 13.36 54.26
CA ILE A 767 47.02 14.42 55.19
C ILE A 767 48.30 15.14 55.65
N ASP A 768 48.40 16.44 55.39
CA ASP A 768 49.53 17.31 55.74
C ASP A 768 50.93 16.79 55.33
N GLY A 769 50.97 15.92 54.32
CA GLY A 769 52.20 15.33 53.79
C GLY A 769 52.65 14.04 54.46
N ASP A 770 51.76 13.34 55.17
CA ASP A 770 51.86 11.94 55.60
C ASP A 770 50.64 11.13 55.11
N THR A 771 50.81 9.83 54.83
CA THR A 771 49.73 8.96 54.30
C THR A 771 49.11 8.12 55.42
N TYR A 772 47.77 8.02 55.48
CA TYR A 772 47.01 7.29 56.50
C TYR A 772 46.00 6.34 55.87
N TYR A 773 45.77 5.15 56.43
CA TYR A 773 44.74 4.21 55.94
C TYR A 773 43.45 4.28 56.78
N PHE A 774 42.30 4.30 56.10
CA PHE A 774 40.97 4.21 56.70
C PHE A 774 40.27 2.93 56.26
N ASP A 775 39.75 2.18 57.23
CA ASP A 775 39.16 0.85 57.05
C ASP A 775 38.05 0.79 55.98
N LYS A 776 37.92 -0.34 55.29
CA LYS A 776 36.93 -0.54 54.22
C LYS A 776 35.48 -0.65 54.72
N ASP A 777 35.25 -1.29 55.85
CA ASP A 777 33.90 -1.62 56.31
C ASP A 777 33.36 -0.56 57.28
N SER A 778 34.23 0.03 58.10
CA SER A 778 33.91 1.02 59.14
C SER A 778 34.36 2.46 58.82
N GLY A 779 35.44 2.63 58.04
CA GLY A 779 36.09 3.93 57.81
C GLY A 779 36.97 4.43 58.96
N VAL A 780 37.30 3.56 59.93
CA VAL A 780 38.17 3.87 61.07
C VAL A 780 39.65 3.88 60.64
N MET A 781 40.40 4.89 61.06
CA MET A 781 41.84 4.98 60.81
C MET A 781 42.61 3.85 61.51
N TRP A 782 43.49 3.16 60.80
CA TRP A 782 44.35 2.12 61.38
C TRP A 782 45.62 2.71 62.02
N THR A 783 46.15 2.05 63.06
CA THR A 783 47.43 2.34 63.73
C THR A 783 48.08 1.04 64.20
N ASN A 784 49.41 1.02 64.40
CA ASN A 784 50.17 -0.15 64.92
C ASN A 784 49.83 -1.48 64.20
N SER A 785 49.80 -1.47 62.86
CA SER A 785 49.40 -2.62 62.04
C SER A 785 50.21 -2.66 60.75
N SER A 786 50.27 -3.82 60.10
CA SER A 786 50.63 -3.89 58.69
C SER A 786 49.36 -3.83 57.83
N LEU A 787 49.52 -3.39 56.58
CA LEU A 787 48.48 -3.30 55.57
C LEU A 787 49.00 -3.93 54.27
N THR A 788 48.28 -4.92 53.74
CA THR A 788 48.59 -5.50 52.44
C THR A 788 47.57 -5.03 51.39
N LEU A 789 48.05 -4.33 50.37
CA LEU A 789 47.28 -3.90 49.19
C LEU A 789 48.08 -4.30 47.94
N ASN A 790 47.40 -4.85 46.92
CA ASN A 790 47.98 -5.17 45.61
C ASN A 790 49.34 -5.88 45.72
N GLY A 791 49.34 -7.04 46.40
CA GLY A 791 50.52 -7.87 46.68
C GLY A 791 51.61 -7.27 47.58
N MET A 792 51.59 -5.96 47.86
CA MET A 792 52.59 -5.23 48.64
C MET A 792 52.14 -5.04 50.08
N THR A 793 53.09 -5.11 51.02
CA THR A 793 52.83 -4.88 52.45
C THR A 793 53.53 -3.59 52.90
N TYR A 794 52.78 -2.78 53.64
CA TYR A 794 53.18 -1.49 54.18
C TYR A 794 53.05 -1.53 55.70
N GLU A 795 53.93 -0.82 56.40
CA GLU A 795 53.88 -0.70 57.87
C GLU A 795 53.14 0.58 58.26
N ILE A 796 52.22 0.48 59.23
CA ILE A 796 51.46 1.59 59.80
C ILE A 796 51.91 1.81 61.25
N ASP A 797 52.47 2.98 61.51
CA ASP A 797 53.02 3.33 62.84
C ASP A 797 51.95 3.63 63.90
N ASP A 798 52.41 4.02 65.10
CA ASP A 798 51.56 4.33 66.25
C ASP A 798 50.68 5.57 66.05
N GLN A 799 51.04 6.44 65.11
CA GLN A 799 50.29 7.65 64.74
C GLN A 799 49.36 7.42 63.53
N GLY A 800 49.47 6.25 62.87
CA GLY A 800 48.67 5.84 61.71
C GLY A 800 49.33 6.06 60.36
N ARG A 801 50.64 6.37 60.32
CA ARG A 801 51.34 6.74 59.08
C ARG A 801 51.85 5.50 58.34
N VAL A 802 51.51 5.43 57.06
CA VAL A 802 51.81 4.31 56.15
C VAL A 802 53.16 4.52 55.47
N THR A 803 54.09 3.57 55.65
CA THR A 803 55.46 3.67 55.09
C THR A 803 55.97 2.36 54.51
N SER A 804 56.94 2.48 53.58
CA SER A 804 57.73 1.40 52.99
C SER A 804 59.23 1.57 53.28
N SER A 805 60.09 0.70 52.75
CA SER A 805 61.56 0.83 52.73
C SER A 805 62.12 1.37 51.39
N LEU A 806 61.34 1.36 50.32
CA LEU A 806 61.71 1.89 48.99
C LEU A 806 61.28 3.35 48.80
N ARG A 807 61.95 4.11 47.91
CA ARG A 807 61.86 5.59 47.79
C ARG A 807 61.94 6.07 46.34
N ASN A 808 61.23 7.14 46.00
CA ASN A 808 61.23 7.81 44.68
C ASN A 808 61.21 6.84 43.48
N THR A 809 60.35 5.82 43.52
CA THR A 809 60.40 4.72 42.55
C THR A 809 59.04 4.11 42.27
N PHE A 810 58.89 3.59 41.05
CA PHE A 810 57.77 2.76 40.65
C PHE A 810 58.03 1.30 41.03
N VAL A 811 57.09 0.70 41.76
CA VAL A 811 57.09 -0.72 42.11
C VAL A 811 55.92 -1.37 41.39
N GLN A 812 56.15 -2.57 40.83
CA GLN A 812 55.10 -3.41 40.25
C GLN A 812 54.86 -4.62 41.16
N ASP A 813 53.60 -5.03 41.30
CA ASP A 813 53.24 -6.24 42.05
C ASP A 813 53.30 -7.52 41.19
N LYS A 814 52.63 -8.59 41.65
CA LYS A 814 52.57 -9.89 40.94
C LYS A 814 51.49 -9.96 39.87
N ASP A 815 50.44 -9.15 39.99
CA ASP A 815 49.26 -9.15 39.14
C ASP A 815 49.42 -8.12 37.99
N GLY A 816 50.41 -7.24 38.09
CA GLY A 816 50.88 -6.32 37.06
C GLY A 816 50.64 -4.85 37.40
N ASP A 817 50.11 -4.55 38.59
CA ASP A 817 49.73 -3.22 39.01
C ASP A 817 50.92 -2.42 39.52
N TRP A 818 50.91 -1.11 39.23
CA TRP A 818 52.01 -0.20 39.52
C TRP A 818 51.68 0.75 40.67
N THR A 819 52.66 0.99 41.55
CA THR A 819 52.56 1.99 42.63
C THR A 819 53.80 2.88 42.61
N TYR A 820 53.65 4.17 42.88
CA TYR A 820 54.78 5.07 43.11
C TYR A 820 55.00 5.31 44.60
N LEU A 821 56.25 5.23 45.04
CA LEU A 821 56.66 5.52 46.41
C LEU A 821 57.42 6.85 46.44
N LYS A 822 56.94 7.78 47.27
CA LYS A 822 57.45 9.16 47.39
C LYS A 822 58.83 9.22 48.08
N ASP A 823 59.36 10.42 48.24
CA ASP A 823 60.68 10.73 48.84
C ASP A 823 60.88 10.16 50.25
N LYS A 824 59.80 10.03 51.02
CA LYS A 824 59.75 9.45 52.37
C LYS A 824 59.30 7.99 52.42
N GLY A 825 58.93 7.39 51.28
CA GLY A 825 58.42 6.01 51.19
C GLY A 825 56.96 5.85 51.56
N GLN A 826 56.27 6.97 51.67
CA GLN A 826 54.82 7.10 51.63
C GLN A 826 54.29 6.69 50.26
N VAL A 827 53.12 6.08 50.22
CA VAL A 827 52.44 5.69 48.98
C VAL A 827 51.91 6.93 48.26
N ALA A 828 52.11 7.03 46.95
CA ALA A 828 51.49 8.08 46.16
C ALA A 828 50.01 7.78 45.93
N THR A 829 49.15 8.76 46.22
CA THR A 829 47.70 8.65 46.04
C THR A 829 47.17 9.85 45.24
N GLY A 830 46.03 9.70 44.58
CA GLY A 830 45.40 10.75 43.80
C GLY A 830 46.21 11.24 42.61
N TRP A 831 46.03 12.51 42.26
CA TRP A 831 46.73 13.17 41.15
C TRP A 831 48.20 13.41 41.46
N GLN A 832 49.08 12.99 40.56
CA GLN A 832 50.53 13.17 40.69
C GLN A 832 51.13 13.66 39.36
N THR A 833 52.21 14.45 39.44
CA THR A 833 53.01 14.85 38.28
C THR A 833 54.41 14.29 38.47
N ILE A 834 54.79 13.30 37.67
CA ILE A 834 56.06 12.58 37.78
C ILE A 834 56.79 12.72 36.43
N ASP A 835 58.02 13.22 36.46
CA ASP A 835 58.83 13.53 35.28
C ASP A 835 58.12 14.40 34.21
N GLY A 836 57.18 15.25 34.67
CA GLY A 836 56.35 16.12 33.84
C GLY A 836 55.06 15.49 33.31
N ILE A 837 54.91 14.17 33.42
CA ILE A 837 53.71 13.42 33.01
C ILE A 837 52.67 13.48 34.14
N GLN A 838 51.41 13.77 33.80
CA GLN A 838 50.32 13.73 34.79
C GLN A 838 49.69 12.34 34.84
N LEU A 839 49.72 11.76 36.04
CA LEU A 839 49.26 10.42 36.37
C LEU A 839 48.20 10.48 37.48
N TYR A 840 47.47 9.39 37.68
CA TYR A 840 46.57 9.22 38.81
C TYR A 840 46.78 7.86 39.47
N PHE A 841 46.80 7.86 40.80
CA PHE A 841 46.85 6.68 41.65
C PHE A 841 45.55 6.61 42.47
N ASP A 842 44.95 5.44 42.60
CA ASP A 842 43.72 5.26 43.35
C ASP A 842 43.92 5.28 44.88
N GLY A 843 42.84 5.04 45.63
CA GLY A 843 42.87 4.96 47.09
C GLY A 843 43.68 3.79 47.65
N THR A 844 44.14 2.84 46.82
CA THR A 844 45.08 1.78 47.23
C THR A 844 46.53 2.10 46.88
N GLY A 845 46.78 3.17 46.13
CA GLY A 845 48.09 3.51 45.58
C GLY A 845 48.40 2.87 44.23
N LYS A 846 47.40 2.25 43.57
CA LYS A 846 47.55 1.67 42.23
C LYS A 846 47.41 2.76 41.16
N GLN A 847 48.36 2.81 40.23
CA GLN A 847 48.34 3.67 39.05
C GLN A 847 47.21 3.23 38.12
N ILE A 848 46.34 4.16 37.74
CA ILE A 848 45.29 3.89 36.75
C ILE A 848 45.87 4.00 35.34
N LYS A 849 45.67 2.96 34.52
CA LYS A 849 46.24 2.83 33.17
C LYS A 849 45.26 2.08 32.27
N GLY A 850 44.97 2.59 31.08
CA GLY A 850 44.17 1.92 30.05
C GLY A 850 42.68 1.83 30.35
N GLU A 851 42.20 2.54 31.36
CA GLU A 851 40.83 2.47 31.88
C GLU A 851 40.21 3.87 32.00
N ARG A 852 38.86 3.91 31.94
CA ARG A 852 38.08 5.12 32.20
C ARG A 852 37.57 5.10 33.64
N ILE A 853 38.09 5.98 34.48
CA ILE A 853 37.76 6.07 35.92
C ILE A 853 37.00 7.38 36.24
N LEU A 854 36.14 7.36 37.25
CA LEU A 854 35.45 8.53 37.79
C LEU A 854 36.25 9.13 38.95
N ILE A 855 36.70 10.38 38.83
CA ILE A 855 37.48 11.12 39.84
C ILE A 855 36.79 12.47 40.07
N ASP A 856 36.51 12.85 41.32
CA ASP A 856 35.84 14.12 41.68
C ASP A 856 34.55 14.40 40.86
N GLY A 857 33.79 13.36 40.51
CA GLY A 857 32.56 13.47 39.71
C GLY A 857 32.76 13.63 38.21
N LYS A 858 34.00 13.57 37.71
CA LYS A 858 34.35 13.63 36.28
C LYS A 858 34.99 12.33 35.81
N TYR A 859 34.63 11.84 34.63
CA TYR A 859 35.31 10.69 34.02
C TYR A 859 36.63 11.13 33.38
N TYR A 860 37.70 10.38 33.59
CA TYR A 860 39.02 10.57 32.97
C TYR A 860 39.47 9.26 32.33
N TYR A 861 40.35 9.33 31.34
CA TYR A 861 41.00 8.15 30.74
C TYR A 861 42.51 8.33 30.71
N PHE A 862 43.23 7.28 31.10
CA PHE A 862 44.69 7.26 31.19
C PHE A 862 45.24 6.25 30.18
N ASP A 863 46.35 6.55 29.50
CA ASP A 863 46.91 5.64 28.49
C ASP A 863 47.23 4.25 29.07
N LYS A 864 47.08 3.22 28.24
CA LYS A 864 47.29 1.82 28.64
C LYS A 864 48.75 1.51 28.96
N ASN A 865 49.69 2.20 28.33
CA ASN A 865 51.11 1.89 28.37
C ASN A 865 51.85 2.83 29.33
N SER A 866 51.66 4.15 29.20
CA SER A 866 52.29 5.14 30.10
C SER A 866 51.48 5.39 31.38
N GLY A 867 50.14 5.38 31.29
CA GLY A 867 49.25 5.89 32.35
C GLY A 867 49.09 7.41 32.33
N GLU A 868 49.51 8.08 31.25
CA GLU A 868 49.35 9.51 31.03
C GLU A 868 47.89 9.89 30.79
N LEU A 869 47.43 10.99 31.39
CA LEU A 869 46.07 11.49 31.21
C LEU A 869 45.80 11.96 29.76
N LEU A 870 44.79 11.38 29.12
CA LEU A 870 44.32 11.79 27.79
C LEU A 870 43.60 13.16 27.83
N ARG A 871 43.95 14.06 26.90
CA ARG A 871 43.40 15.43 26.79
C ARG A 871 43.13 15.80 25.33
N ASN A 872 42.10 16.61 25.09
CA ASN A 872 41.70 17.13 23.76
C ASN A 872 41.55 16.08 22.64
N ALA A 873 41.13 14.86 22.97
CA ALA A 873 41.20 13.72 22.06
C ALA A 873 39.97 12.81 22.15
N PHE A 874 39.72 12.09 21.05
CA PHE A 874 38.73 11.00 21.01
C PHE A 874 39.35 9.68 21.46
N HIS A 875 38.57 8.85 22.16
CA HIS A 875 38.92 7.46 22.49
C HIS A 875 37.74 6.52 22.19
N SER A 876 38.02 5.25 21.89
CA SER A 876 37.02 4.26 21.49
C SER A 876 36.98 3.07 22.46
N PHE A 877 35.86 2.90 23.17
CA PHE A 877 35.60 1.74 24.02
C PHE A 877 34.63 0.79 23.30
N SER A 878 35.11 -0.36 22.80
CA SER A 878 34.26 -1.41 22.22
C SER A 878 33.20 -0.91 21.21
N SER A 879 33.65 -0.18 20.17
CA SER A 879 32.88 0.53 19.13
C SER A 879 32.28 1.90 19.50
N TYR A 880 32.28 2.29 20.77
CA TYR A 880 31.74 3.57 21.23
C TYR A 880 32.81 4.66 21.36
N ILE A 881 32.63 5.78 20.65
CA ILE A 881 33.60 6.89 20.59
C ILE A 881 33.19 8.04 21.52
N HIS A 882 34.07 8.39 22.44
CA HIS A 882 33.93 9.46 23.43
C HIS A 882 35.02 10.52 23.26
N TYR A 883 34.79 11.75 23.74
CA TYR A 883 35.76 12.84 23.68
C TYR A 883 36.19 13.31 25.08
N PHE A 884 37.48 13.55 25.25
CA PHE A 884 38.09 14.07 26.49
C PHE A 884 38.58 15.50 26.26
N GLY A 885 38.13 16.43 27.10
CA GLY A 885 38.34 17.87 26.96
C GLY A 885 39.74 18.35 27.33
N ASN A 886 39.90 19.67 27.41
CA ASN A 886 41.21 20.28 27.70
C ASN A 886 41.70 20.05 29.13
N ASP A 887 40.77 19.87 30.09
CA ASP A 887 41.07 19.47 31.47
C ASP A 887 41.31 17.95 31.62
N GLY A 888 41.11 17.19 30.55
CA GLY A 888 41.18 15.72 30.50
C GLY A 888 39.89 15.00 30.87
N ALA A 889 38.82 15.71 31.21
CA ALA A 889 37.54 15.10 31.57
C ALA A 889 36.75 14.69 30.32
N GLN A 890 36.01 13.57 30.40
CA GLN A 890 35.08 13.17 29.35
C GLN A 890 33.96 14.21 29.23
N VAL A 891 33.69 14.63 28.00
CA VAL A 891 32.67 15.63 27.69
C VAL A 891 31.28 14.99 27.64
N PHE A 892 30.31 15.68 28.22
CA PHE A 892 28.88 15.40 28.16
C PHE A 892 28.13 16.71 27.89
N GLY A 893 26.96 16.65 27.26
CA GLY A 893 26.16 17.82 26.90
C GLY A 893 26.80 18.67 25.80
N TRP A 894 26.55 19.97 25.85
CA TRP A 894 27.06 20.95 24.87
C TRP A 894 28.56 21.19 25.00
N TYR A 895 29.27 21.18 23.88
CA TYR A 895 30.69 21.52 23.81
C TYR A 895 31.05 22.20 22.49
N THR A 896 32.25 22.78 22.41
CA THR A 896 32.76 23.42 21.19
C THR A 896 34.06 22.76 20.76
N ILE A 897 34.09 22.18 19.56
CA ILE A 897 35.29 21.58 18.95
C ILE A 897 35.62 22.37 17.68
N ASN A 898 36.83 22.91 17.58
CA ASN A 898 37.31 23.70 16.43
C ASN A 898 36.35 24.83 16.00
N GLY A 899 35.67 25.47 16.96
CA GLY A 899 34.70 26.55 16.72
C GLY A 899 33.25 26.09 16.47
N HIS A 900 33.01 24.81 16.22
CA HIS A 900 31.66 24.27 16.00
C HIS A 900 31.05 23.79 17.32
N ARG A 901 29.79 24.17 17.59
CA ARG A 901 28.99 23.58 18.67
C ARG A 901 28.64 22.13 18.31
N VAL A 902 28.87 21.23 19.25
CA VAL A 902 28.53 19.81 19.18
C VAL A 902 27.78 19.42 20.47
N TYR A 903 27.13 18.26 20.46
CA TYR A 903 26.47 17.72 21.66
C TYR A 903 26.86 16.26 21.88
N PHE A 904 27.21 15.93 23.12
CA PHE A 904 27.43 14.58 23.61
C PHE A 904 26.24 14.18 24.48
N LYS A 905 25.63 13.03 24.19
CA LYS A 905 24.45 12.52 24.93
C LYS A 905 24.84 12.08 26.36
N GLU A 906 23.87 11.70 27.18
CA GLU A 906 24.15 11.23 28.55
C GLU A 906 25.02 9.96 28.59
N ASP A 907 24.94 9.11 27.55
CA ASP A 907 25.85 7.98 27.34
C ASP A 907 27.29 8.39 26.91
N GLY A 908 27.55 9.68 26.70
CA GLY A 908 28.84 10.23 26.30
C GLY A 908 29.15 10.15 24.81
N LEU A 909 28.21 9.72 23.96
CA LEU A 909 28.40 9.64 22.51
C LEU A 909 27.99 10.96 21.83
N GLN A 910 28.79 11.40 20.85
CA GLN A 910 28.47 12.56 20.03
C GLN A 910 27.18 12.32 19.21
N ALA A 911 26.28 13.31 19.18
CA ALA A 911 25.14 13.33 18.27
C ALA A 911 25.63 13.56 16.83
N LYS A 912 25.22 12.71 15.88
CA LYS A 912 25.54 12.78 14.45
C LYS A 912 24.34 12.36 13.59
N ASP A 913 24.17 13.01 12.45
CA ASP A 913 23.09 12.85 11.45
C ASP A 913 21.71 12.59 12.06
N LYS A 914 21.31 13.44 13.02
CA LYS A 914 20.02 13.28 13.71
C LYS A 914 19.48 14.54 14.35
N VAL A 915 18.16 14.52 14.59
CA VAL A 915 17.48 15.40 15.54
C VAL A 915 17.58 14.83 16.95
N LEU A 916 17.72 15.70 17.95
CA LEU A 916 17.54 15.39 19.37
C LEU A 916 16.59 16.39 20.03
N SER A 917 15.90 15.97 21.09
CA SER A 917 15.28 16.85 22.07
C SER A 917 16.29 17.13 23.19
N ILE A 918 16.46 18.39 23.56
CA ILE A 918 17.36 18.85 24.63
C ILE A 918 16.64 20.05 25.28
N ASP A 919 16.38 19.99 26.58
CA ASP A 919 15.74 21.06 27.37
C ASP A 919 14.44 21.61 26.72
N ASP A 920 13.49 20.70 26.42
CA ASP A 920 12.21 20.92 25.71
C ASP A 920 12.31 21.59 24.32
N ASN A 921 13.53 21.78 23.81
CA ASN A 921 13.81 22.30 22.49
C ASN A 921 14.35 21.18 21.58
N TYR A 922 14.27 21.36 20.27
CA TYR A 922 14.80 20.40 19.31
C TYR A 922 15.99 20.98 18.54
N TYR A 923 16.98 20.14 18.26
CA TYR A 923 18.24 20.52 17.60
C TYR A 923 18.62 19.48 16.55
N TYR A 924 19.16 19.91 15.41
CA TYR A 924 19.68 19.02 14.36
C TYR A 924 21.21 19.04 14.32
N PHE A 925 21.82 17.84 14.27
CA PHE A 925 23.26 17.64 14.16
C PHE A 925 23.59 16.95 12.84
N ASN A 926 24.54 17.51 12.08
CA ASN A 926 24.96 16.97 10.79
C ASN A 926 25.81 15.68 10.94
N GLN A 927 26.28 15.11 9.83
CA GLN A 927 27.07 13.86 9.82
C GLN A 927 28.40 13.99 10.60
N ASP A 928 29.01 15.18 10.65
CA ASP A 928 30.19 15.46 11.48
C ASP A 928 29.84 15.66 12.97
N GLY A 929 28.56 15.86 13.28
CA GLY A 929 28.01 16.08 14.61
C GLY A 929 28.04 17.53 15.07
N GLN A 930 28.09 18.45 14.11
CA GLN A 930 27.99 19.90 14.30
C GLN A 930 26.51 20.32 14.33
N LEU A 931 26.17 21.24 15.22
CA LEU A 931 24.84 21.84 15.32
C LEU A 931 24.53 22.74 14.12
N LEU A 932 23.32 22.60 13.55
CA LEU A 932 22.74 23.58 12.63
C LEU A 932 22.31 24.85 13.39
N VAL A 933 22.78 26.01 12.93
CA VAL A 933 22.40 27.35 13.43
C VAL A 933 22.15 28.30 12.25
N ASN A 934 21.23 29.26 12.39
CA ASN A 934 20.92 30.31 11.39
C ASN A 934 20.80 29.78 9.95
N GLY A 935 20.02 28.73 9.71
CA GLY A 935 19.98 28.11 8.39
C GLY A 935 19.10 26.89 8.26
N SER A 936 19.23 26.24 7.11
CA SER A 936 18.50 25.01 6.76
C SER A 936 19.42 23.82 6.55
N ALA A 937 18.93 22.63 6.87
CA ALA A 937 19.55 21.36 6.48
C ALA A 937 18.52 20.44 5.83
N LYS A 938 18.97 19.62 4.89
CA LYS A 938 18.17 18.56 4.27
C LYS A 938 18.90 17.23 4.51
N SER A 939 18.22 16.26 5.12
CA SER A 939 18.73 14.88 5.27
C SER A 939 17.66 13.91 4.80
N TYR A 940 18.04 13.08 3.83
CA TYR A 940 17.17 12.29 2.92
C TYR A 940 16.05 13.10 2.26
N ASN A 941 15.02 13.39 3.04
CA ASN A 941 13.69 13.75 2.61
C ASN A 941 13.10 14.90 3.48
N SER A 942 13.62 15.08 4.71
CA SER A 942 13.20 16.12 5.65
C SER A 942 13.95 17.43 5.45
N LEU A 943 13.24 18.56 5.60
CA LEU A 943 13.81 19.90 5.74
C LEU A 943 13.78 20.33 7.21
N TYR A 944 14.94 20.72 7.73
CA TYR A 944 15.09 21.29 9.08
C TYR A 944 15.47 22.77 8.96
N LEU A 945 14.84 23.63 9.77
CA LEU A 945 15.19 25.05 9.92
C LEU A 945 15.58 25.32 11.36
N ALA A 946 16.72 25.98 11.58
CA ALA A 946 17.19 26.37 12.91
C ALA A 946 17.34 27.90 13.05
N ASP A 947 17.01 28.42 14.23
CA ASP A 947 17.26 29.81 14.62
C ASP A 947 18.73 30.10 14.96
N SER A 948 19.01 31.28 15.50
CA SER A 948 20.34 31.73 15.91
C SER A 948 20.93 30.98 17.11
N GLU A 949 20.12 30.29 17.91
CA GLU A 949 20.54 29.44 19.02
C GLU A 949 20.67 27.95 18.61
N GLY A 950 20.14 27.61 17.42
CA GLY A 950 20.11 26.27 16.82
C GLY A 950 18.79 25.52 17.03
N LYS A 951 17.78 26.16 17.62
CA LYS A 951 16.48 25.55 17.92
C LYS A 951 15.68 25.37 16.63
N LEU A 952 15.11 24.18 16.45
CA LEU A 952 14.31 23.87 15.28
C LEU A 952 12.94 24.57 15.32
N LEU A 953 12.61 25.27 14.24
CA LEU A 953 11.35 26.00 14.10
C LEU A 953 10.16 25.06 13.84
N SER A 954 8.95 25.49 14.24
CA SER A 954 7.69 24.76 14.08
C SER A 954 6.55 25.64 13.54
N GLY A 955 5.49 25.02 13.01
CA GLY A 955 4.32 25.68 12.42
C GLY A 955 4.57 26.23 11.01
N TRP A 956 3.72 27.16 10.58
CA TRP A 956 3.83 27.81 9.27
C TRP A 956 5.10 28.69 9.17
N ARG A 957 5.90 28.52 8.12
CA ARG A 957 7.10 29.32 7.84
C ARG A 957 7.22 29.62 6.35
N GLU A 958 7.84 30.75 6.01
CA GLU A 958 8.18 31.12 4.64
C GLU A 958 9.70 31.11 4.44
N ILE A 959 10.15 30.57 3.31
CA ILE A 959 11.56 30.37 2.96
C ILE A 959 11.67 30.54 1.45
N ASP A 960 12.54 31.43 0.97
CA ASP A 960 12.78 31.68 -0.46
C ASP A 960 11.48 31.90 -1.28
N GLY A 961 10.49 32.59 -0.69
CA GLY A 961 9.18 32.86 -1.29
C GLY A 961 8.21 31.67 -1.34
N LYS A 962 8.57 30.53 -0.72
CA LYS A 962 7.70 29.35 -0.55
C LYS A 962 7.26 29.20 0.90
N THR A 963 5.99 28.88 1.12
CA THR A 963 5.45 28.58 2.46
C THR A 963 5.48 27.07 2.73
N TYR A 964 5.82 26.68 3.96
CA TYR A 964 5.89 25.30 4.43
C TYR A 964 5.19 25.17 5.79
N TYR A 965 4.77 23.97 6.17
CA TYR A 965 4.28 23.66 7.52
C TYR A 965 5.19 22.65 8.21
N LEU A 966 5.74 23.04 9.37
CA LEU A 966 6.66 22.24 10.17
C LEU A 966 5.90 21.61 11.34
N ASP A 967 5.54 20.32 11.21
CA ASP A 967 4.64 19.63 12.15
C ASP A 967 5.20 19.63 13.60
N PRO A 968 4.47 20.18 14.59
CA PRO A 968 4.94 20.24 15.97
C PRO A 968 5.00 18.90 16.70
N SER A 969 4.28 17.88 16.22
CA SER A 969 3.93 16.68 17.00
C SER A 969 4.79 15.46 16.65
N GLU A 970 4.61 14.90 15.45
CA GLU A 970 5.23 13.63 15.03
C GLU A 970 6.37 13.82 14.01
N LYS A 971 6.69 15.08 13.63
CA LYS A 971 7.83 15.47 12.78
C LYS A 971 7.85 14.87 11.35
N HIS A 972 6.78 14.21 10.92
CA HIS A 972 6.55 13.86 9.52
C HIS A 972 5.83 15.01 8.80
N TYR A 973 6.56 15.70 7.92
CA TYR A 973 6.03 16.75 7.05
C TYR A 973 5.07 16.19 5.97
N TYR A 974 4.24 17.06 5.40
CA TYR A 974 3.24 16.68 4.40
C TYR A 974 3.82 16.89 3.00
N TYR A 975 4.07 15.80 2.27
CA TYR A 975 4.57 15.83 0.89
C TYR A 975 3.67 14.99 -0.02
N ASN A 976 3.43 15.46 -1.25
CA ASN A 976 2.54 14.83 -2.23
C ASN A 976 1.17 14.38 -1.67
N ARG A 977 0.68 15.09 -0.65
CA ARG A 977 -0.52 14.74 0.11
C ARG A 977 -1.23 15.98 0.61
N THR A 978 -2.47 15.81 1.05
CA THR A 978 -3.22 16.82 1.78
C THR A 978 -2.95 16.73 3.29
N ALA A 979 -3.14 17.83 4.01
CA ALA A 979 -3.03 17.90 5.46
C ALA A 979 -4.25 18.60 6.05
N SER A 980 -4.84 18.08 7.12
CA SER A 980 -5.84 18.82 7.90
C SER A 980 -5.14 19.57 9.03
N ILE A 981 -5.07 20.89 8.93
CA ILE A 981 -4.42 21.80 9.87
C ILE A 981 -5.47 22.82 10.31
N ASP A 982 -5.68 22.98 11.61
CA ASP A 982 -6.64 23.93 12.21
C ASP A 982 -8.06 23.86 11.60
N GLY A 983 -8.52 22.63 11.32
CA GLY A 983 -9.84 22.36 10.73
C GLY A 983 -9.94 22.57 9.21
N LYS A 984 -8.86 23.00 8.53
CA LYS A 984 -8.81 23.22 7.08
C LYS A 984 -7.89 22.21 6.39
N THR A 985 -8.28 21.73 5.21
CA THR A 985 -7.44 20.80 4.44
C THR A 985 -6.61 21.55 3.41
N TYR A 986 -5.29 21.48 3.54
CA TYR A 986 -4.30 22.13 2.68
C TYR A 986 -3.60 21.14 1.74
N LEU A 987 -3.10 21.61 0.58
CA LEU A 987 -2.44 20.80 -0.44
C LEU A 987 -0.91 21.05 -0.48
N PHE A 988 -0.11 19.98 -0.44
CA PHE A 988 1.35 20.10 -0.43
C PHE A 988 2.05 19.43 -1.62
N GLY A 989 3.16 20.03 -2.06
CA GLY A 989 3.97 19.61 -3.19
C GLY A 989 4.97 18.49 -2.89
N SER A 990 5.83 18.20 -3.86
CA SER A 990 6.86 17.17 -3.76
C SER A 990 7.99 17.53 -2.80
N TYR A 991 8.16 18.81 -2.47
CA TYR A 991 9.15 19.32 -1.52
C TYR A 991 8.50 19.89 -0.25
N ALA A 992 7.25 19.48 0.02
CA ALA A 992 6.43 19.94 1.14
C ALA A 992 6.12 21.45 1.15
N GLU A 993 6.25 22.12 0.00
CA GLU A 993 5.73 23.47 -0.15
C GLU A 993 4.20 23.47 -0.21
N LEU A 994 3.58 24.50 0.35
CA LEU A 994 2.15 24.75 0.21
C LEU A 994 1.83 25.15 -1.23
N LEU A 995 1.03 24.32 -1.92
CA LEU A 995 0.60 24.58 -3.29
C LEU A 995 -0.61 25.51 -3.28
N ARG A 996 -0.48 26.70 -3.89
CA ARG A 996 -1.55 27.70 -4.04
C ARG A 996 -1.96 27.81 -5.50
N ASN A 997 -3.26 27.71 -5.80
CA ASN A 997 -3.80 27.66 -7.17
C ASN A 997 -3.04 26.68 -8.09
N ASP A 998 -2.63 25.52 -7.56
CA ASP A 998 -1.90 24.48 -8.31
C ASP A 998 -2.54 23.11 -7.99
N THR A 999 -2.21 22.09 -8.78
CA THR A 999 -2.86 20.78 -8.74
C THR A 999 -1.87 19.66 -8.42
N ASN A 1000 -2.25 18.73 -7.55
CA ASN A 1000 -1.45 17.55 -7.23
C ASN A 1000 -2.33 16.36 -6.85
N TYR A 1001 -2.00 15.17 -7.36
CA TYR A 1001 -2.63 13.89 -7.04
C TYR A 1001 -4.18 13.91 -7.05
N ALA A 1002 -4.75 14.46 -8.14
CA ALA A 1002 -6.19 14.68 -8.34
C ALA A 1002 -6.89 15.68 -7.39
N TYR A 1003 -6.15 16.47 -6.60
CA TYR A 1003 -6.65 17.64 -5.88
C TYR A 1003 -6.30 18.95 -6.60
N ALA A 1004 -7.10 19.99 -6.37
CA ALA A 1004 -6.82 21.38 -6.72
C ALA A 1004 -6.88 22.27 -5.47
N SER A 1005 -6.06 23.32 -5.40
CA SER A 1005 -6.04 24.26 -4.28
C SER A 1005 -6.48 25.68 -4.64
N ASP A 1006 -6.87 26.47 -3.63
CA ASP A 1006 -7.14 27.90 -3.75
C ASP A 1006 -5.88 28.76 -3.57
N GLU A 1007 -6.03 30.09 -3.57
CA GLU A 1007 -4.94 31.05 -3.36
C GLU A 1007 -4.30 30.97 -1.95
N ASN A 1008 -5.01 30.37 -1.00
CA ASN A 1008 -4.55 30.11 0.37
C ASN A 1008 -3.95 28.70 0.52
N GLY A 1009 -3.96 27.89 -0.54
CA GLY A 1009 -3.50 26.50 -0.58
C GLY A 1009 -4.48 25.50 0.03
N ILE A 1010 -5.72 25.92 0.30
CA ILE A 1010 -6.81 25.09 0.81
C ILE A 1010 -7.40 24.27 -0.36
N VAL A 1011 -7.70 23.00 -0.13
CA VAL A 1011 -8.27 22.09 -1.13
C VAL A 1011 -9.67 22.54 -1.53
N ARG A 1012 -9.88 22.72 -2.83
CA ARG A 1012 -11.18 23.11 -3.42
C ARG A 1012 -12.16 21.91 -3.42
N THR A 1013 -13.45 22.22 -3.37
CA THR A 1013 -14.57 21.29 -3.57
C THR A 1013 -15.55 21.90 -4.58
N GLY A 1014 -16.40 21.08 -5.20
CA GLY A 1014 -17.37 21.53 -6.19
C GLY A 1014 -16.79 21.72 -7.60
N PHE A 1015 -17.43 22.57 -8.40
CA PHE A 1015 -17.06 22.81 -9.80
C PHE A 1015 -15.74 23.59 -9.93
N TYR A 1016 -14.86 23.13 -10.82
CA TYR A 1016 -13.56 23.73 -11.11
C TYR A 1016 -13.29 23.74 -12.62
N ARG A 1017 -12.78 24.85 -13.16
CA ARG A 1017 -12.22 24.88 -14.52
C ARG A 1017 -10.71 24.85 -14.44
N THR A 1018 -10.10 23.97 -15.20
CA THR A 1018 -8.64 23.80 -15.31
C THR A 1018 -8.03 24.80 -16.30
N ASP A 1019 -6.71 25.00 -16.24
CA ASP A 1019 -5.94 25.86 -17.16
C ASP A 1019 -6.11 25.48 -18.64
N LYS A 1020 -6.50 24.23 -18.94
CA LYS A 1020 -6.81 23.74 -20.30
C LYS A 1020 -8.26 24.02 -20.73
N GLY A 1021 -9.06 24.71 -19.91
CA GLY A 1021 -10.47 25.02 -20.17
C GLY A 1021 -11.48 23.97 -19.70
N TYR A 1022 -11.05 22.72 -19.45
CA TYR A 1022 -11.96 21.65 -19.01
C TYR A 1022 -12.63 22.01 -17.68
N LEU A 1023 -13.95 21.87 -17.64
CA LEU A 1023 -14.76 21.86 -16.42
C LEU A 1023 -14.68 20.45 -15.78
N CYS A 1024 -14.58 20.37 -14.46
CA CYS A 1024 -14.69 19.12 -13.69
C CYS A 1024 -15.30 19.39 -12.30
N TYR A 1025 -15.52 18.34 -11.51
CA TYR A 1025 -16.09 18.41 -10.17
C TYR A 1025 -15.20 17.72 -9.13
N LEU A 1026 -15.09 18.32 -7.94
CA LEU A 1026 -14.16 17.96 -6.87
C LEU A 1026 -14.89 17.45 -5.61
N GLU A 1027 -14.76 16.17 -5.31
CA GLU A 1027 -15.27 15.48 -4.11
C GLU A 1027 -14.14 14.88 -3.27
N PRO A 1028 -13.49 15.65 -2.38
CA PRO A 1028 -12.60 16.77 -2.73
C PRO A 1028 -11.48 16.44 -3.76
N ARG A 1029 -11.42 15.23 -4.32
CA ARG A 1029 -10.64 14.91 -5.53
C ARG A 1029 -11.48 15.03 -6.78
N VAL A 1030 -10.85 15.20 -7.94
CA VAL A 1030 -11.50 15.09 -9.24
C VAL A 1030 -12.14 13.71 -9.39
N ILE A 1031 -13.42 13.67 -9.80
CA ILE A 1031 -14.12 12.45 -10.18
C ILE A 1031 -13.45 11.84 -11.43
N SER A 1032 -13.17 10.54 -11.40
CA SER A 1032 -12.45 9.85 -12.49
C SER A 1032 -13.14 8.56 -12.89
N ASP A 1033 -13.82 8.59 -14.04
CA ASP A 1033 -14.52 7.46 -14.61
C ASP A 1033 -13.82 6.95 -15.88
N TYR A 1034 -13.59 5.64 -15.94
CA TYR A 1034 -12.84 5.01 -17.02
C TYR A 1034 -13.62 4.90 -18.34
N GLN A 1035 -14.90 5.26 -18.32
CA GLN A 1035 -15.83 5.35 -19.44
C GLN A 1035 -16.71 6.61 -19.24
N PRO A 1036 -17.29 7.18 -20.31
CA PRO A 1036 -18.25 8.26 -20.17
C PRO A 1036 -19.48 7.84 -19.34
N THR A 1037 -20.01 8.75 -18.52
CA THR A 1037 -21.10 8.47 -17.57
C THR A 1037 -21.95 9.70 -17.28
N TRP A 1038 -23.14 9.51 -16.72
CA TRP A 1038 -24.07 10.56 -16.34
C TRP A 1038 -24.24 10.59 -14.81
N LYS A 1039 -23.99 11.74 -14.16
CA LYS A 1039 -24.14 11.92 -12.71
C LYS A 1039 -25.05 13.11 -12.41
N GLU A 1040 -25.91 12.98 -11.40
CA GLU A 1040 -26.66 14.10 -10.85
C GLU A 1040 -25.87 14.74 -9.69
N ILE A 1041 -25.81 16.07 -9.68
CA ILE A 1041 -25.09 16.89 -8.69
C ILE A 1041 -25.98 18.11 -8.39
N ASP A 1042 -26.26 18.36 -7.12
CA ASP A 1042 -27.08 19.50 -6.64
C ASP A 1042 -28.43 19.68 -7.38
N GLY A 1043 -29.09 18.56 -7.73
CA GLY A 1043 -30.36 18.55 -8.46
C GLY A 1043 -30.26 18.84 -9.96
N LYS A 1044 -29.05 18.78 -10.54
CA LYS A 1044 -28.77 19.00 -11.96
C LYS A 1044 -28.01 17.81 -12.57
N LEU A 1045 -28.33 17.50 -13.82
CA LEU A 1045 -27.71 16.39 -14.55
C LEU A 1045 -26.45 16.87 -15.31
N TYR A 1046 -25.37 16.10 -15.20
CA TYR A 1046 -24.09 16.35 -15.87
C TYR A 1046 -23.61 15.09 -16.60
N HIS A 1047 -22.97 15.27 -17.76
CA HIS A 1047 -22.24 14.20 -18.45
C HIS A 1047 -20.74 14.34 -18.19
N PHE A 1048 -20.12 13.26 -17.73
CA PHE A 1048 -18.70 13.12 -17.51
C PHE A 1048 -18.10 12.26 -18.63
N GLU A 1049 -17.03 12.72 -19.25
CA GLU A 1049 -16.36 12.00 -20.33
C GLU A 1049 -15.36 10.98 -19.79
N LYS A 1050 -14.75 10.21 -20.69
CA LYS A 1050 -13.68 9.28 -20.34
C LYS A 1050 -12.50 10.02 -19.71
N SER A 1051 -12.02 9.54 -18.57
CA SER A 1051 -10.92 10.14 -17.81
C SER A 1051 -9.68 10.44 -18.68
N THR A 1052 -9.15 11.66 -18.55
CA THR A 1052 -8.04 12.18 -19.38
C THR A 1052 -7.12 13.14 -18.59
N SER A 1053 -6.03 13.61 -19.21
CA SER A 1053 -5.11 14.59 -18.62
C SER A 1053 -5.70 15.99 -18.66
N LEU A 1054 -6.45 16.34 -17.62
CA LEU A 1054 -7.07 17.66 -17.45
C LEU A 1054 -6.04 18.78 -17.23
N GLY A 1055 -4.90 18.48 -16.60
CA GLY A 1055 -3.91 19.51 -16.25
C GLY A 1055 -2.56 18.94 -15.80
N LYS A 1056 -1.70 19.84 -15.30
CA LYS A 1056 -0.41 19.50 -14.69
C LYS A 1056 -0.64 18.72 -13.39
N HIS A 1057 -0.27 17.43 -13.37
CA HIS A 1057 -0.56 16.50 -12.26
C HIS A 1057 -2.07 16.29 -11.95
N LEU A 1058 -2.96 16.65 -12.87
CA LEU A 1058 -4.41 16.43 -12.75
C LEU A 1058 -4.91 15.51 -13.86
N TYR A 1059 -5.54 14.40 -13.44
CA TYR A 1059 -6.13 13.38 -14.31
C TYR A 1059 -7.51 13.01 -13.78
N GLY A 1060 -8.50 12.88 -14.65
CA GLY A 1060 -9.89 12.64 -14.27
C GLY A 1060 -10.86 12.92 -15.41
N SER A 1061 -12.15 12.78 -15.16
CA SER A 1061 -13.19 12.96 -16.16
C SER A 1061 -13.58 14.44 -16.29
N PRO A 1062 -13.48 15.05 -17.49
CA PRO A 1062 -14.04 16.37 -17.72
C PRO A 1062 -15.56 16.25 -17.84
N ILE A 1063 -16.25 17.32 -17.48
CA ILE A 1063 -17.68 17.49 -17.74
C ILE A 1063 -17.83 18.03 -19.17
N THR A 1064 -18.66 17.38 -19.99
CA THR A 1064 -18.99 17.85 -21.33
C THR A 1064 -19.66 19.23 -21.24
N THR A 1065 -19.34 20.15 -22.16
CA THR A 1065 -19.95 21.49 -22.23
C THR A 1065 -20.25 21.86 -23.68
N ASN A 1066 -21.25 22.71 -23.92
CA ASN A 1066 -21.65 23.19 -25.25
C ASN A 1066 -21.91 22.07 -26.27
N ALA A 1067 -22.62 21.02 -25.86
CA ALA A 1067 -22.85 19.82 -26.65
C ALA A 1067 -24.34 19.44 -26.73
N THR A 1068 -24.65 18.48 -27.59
CA THR A 1068 -25.95 17.79 -27.59
C THR A 1068 -25.66 16.29 -27.59
N LEU A 1069 -26.21 15.58 -26.60
CA LEU A 1069 -25.99 14.14 -26.41
C LEU A 1069 -27.35 13.44 -26.22
N GLU A 1070 -27.39 12.15 -26.53
CA GLU A 1070 -28.56 11.32 -26.24
C GLU A 1070 -28.35 10.44 -25.02
N LYS A 1071 -29.44 10.25 -24.26
CA LYS A 1071 -29.49 9.37 -23.09
C LYS A 1071 -30.90 8.78 -22.99
N ASP A 1072 -31.00 7.46 -22.82
CA ASP A 1072 -32.27 6.76 -22.60
C ASP A 1072 -33.37 7.05 -23.66
N GLY A 1073 -32.95 7.29 -24.92
CA GLY A 1073 -33.85 7.64 -26.04
C GLY A 1073 -34.32 9.10 -26.08
N LYS A 1074 -33.71 9.99 -25.27
CA LYS A 1074 -33.99 11.41 -25.20
C LYS A 1074 -32.75 12.25 -25.56
N THR A 1075 -32.96 13.35 -26.28
CA THR A 1075 -31.91 14.31 -26.61
C THR A 1075 -31.76 15.34 -25.48
N TYR A 1076 -30.53 15.57 -25.02
CA TYR A 1076 -30.18 16.58 -24.01
C TYR A 1076 -29.27 17.65 -24.63
N VAL A 1077 -29.58 18.92 -24.39
CA VAL A 1077 -28.69 20.06 -24.70
C VAL A 1077 -27.91 20.41 -23.44
N ILE A 1078 -26.58 20.48 -23.59
CA ILE A 1078 -25.63 20.69 -22.49
C ILE A 1078 -25.02 22.08 -22.63
N ASP A 1079 -25.23 22.93 -21.63
CA ASP A 1079 -24.79 24.33 -21.66
C ASP A 1079 -23.26 24.50 -21.48
N GLU A 1080 -22.78 25.75 -21.48
CA GLU A 1080 -21.37 26.06 -21.27
C GLU A 1080 -20.85 25.65 -19.87
N ASN A 1081 -21.75 25.43 -18.91
CA ASN A 1081 -21.50 25.03 -17.53
C ASN A 1081 -21.74 23.54 -17.29
N GLY A 1082 -21.97 22.76 -18.36
CA GLY A 1082 -22.15 21.31 -18.34
C GLY A 1082 -23.52 20.84 -17.87
N VAL A 1083 -24.47 21.75 -17.64
CA VAL A 1083 -25.82 21.42 -17.21
C VAL A 1083 -26.59 20.85 -18.39
N ALA A 1084 -26.96 19.58 -18.30
CA ALA A 1084 -27.78 18.91 -19.30
C ALA A 1084 -29.27 19.19 -19.06
N THR A 1085 -29.94 19.70 -20.08
CA THR A 1085 -31.39 19.96 -20.09
C THR A 1085 -32.07 19.12 -21.17
N GLU A 1086 -33.19 18.49 -20.82
CA GLU A 1086 -33.93 17.67 -21.79
C GLU A 1086 -34.54 18.56 -22.87
N LYS A 1087 -34.24 18.26 -24.14
CA LYS A 1087 -34.77 19.00 -25.27
C LYS A 1087 -36.18 18.52 -25.61
N VAL A 1088 -37.16 19.11 -24.94
CA VAL A 1088 -38.58 18.97 -25.32
C VAL A 1088 -38.77 19.61 -26.70
N ASN A 1089 -39.21 18.82 -27.68
CA ASN A 1089 -39.65 19.27 -29.00
C ASN A 1089 -41.16 19.49 -29.02
#